data_AF-A0A1Y6MBS8-F1
#
_entry.id   AF-A0A1Y6MBS8-F1
#
_cell.length_a   1.000
_cell.length_b   1.000
_cell.length_c   1.000
_cell.angle_alpha   90.00
_cell.angle_beta   90.00
_cell.angle_gamma   90.00
#
_symmetry.space_group_name_H-M   'P 1'
#
loop_
_entity.id
_entity.type
_entity.pdbx_description
1 polymer ?
#
loop_
_entity_poly.entity_id
_entity_poly.type
_entity_poly.pdbx_seq_one_letter_code
_entity_poly.pdbx_strand_id
1 'polypeptide(L)'
;MKSSNIALEFWRNTGGFLRMVALTVAMLYLFVFYSPSAMAMLAAKEHYENRDVGIELMNSVEALRQHTSKYLASFTGKEGDDKLAELNEMRVVLAEKFQRYVSYSVNIIADQKDEAEHALRKQLSEAVKINDVQKVKLFSDQLSMMFKHYHSMMEAASALGQADFNSVTESQELAGKLHQSLASIKLGPAPHQYNSEILPFGPLSSAVHEPAPSVEALQDYLGLLSQSNQANARTVSSYASDPASDMFLQFNEDNQATERLTQLATELNHDPLAIYNYVYNTIEYVPAHGSIQGADYTLFSKRGGAIDQASLLVSLLRASNTPARYVYGSVEVDITQSLNWVGGVRNVEALQNLLGQGGVPNFLITDHNGVAKRLKMEHVWVEAQIEGQWVALDPSFKQYTHEEGIDLNAAMDTDPDQLYAALTAAADVDHENKTVRGLDQAYAAQLVSELEKKVEDYIQLNHPNAKFNDIAGGKKIVKTEAEVLPVALPYISVVASQPLAQLPSNIRHKFGFTLNDNYRNTYLNVEMSLPALAGKTLALHFTPATQADIEMLNAKLPQSESEVTSSNVKLPYGLIQMDAEFLVDTQVVATGNRNFSLGEELNISKGFWTPRFGWEKTDSPVIAGEYQAIGIDYHGIEPSMLADLKAKNAAVSQQLDAGNIGTLTKHDTVGLFLQTGIHSYYAMVNLQQTLLAKSAKVVNYIQPSYGTFSTDLSVSYFFSVPRWVSLSGLGMDVDRLANNAEAANNCLDDWRDYHRKTGAVSSYLENLVPEKMLDDGTNNPQGISAVKTLGIAGQQGQKIYILTNSNQFLLSEIAIDDEARSEINSAIASGKEVTVHEKPISVVGWTGSGYIITDPVTGSGAYKISGGENGGYVSDEMAVYFSFIGFGIGLISTPLLLMVSLLIAGALLIELWLDLMVYDNGSEFCHDMMISLFVVIGLLPFLLGLAGLPIIGFLGLYIGIMAGLVVSRALEVISLIGSRCPNQRPTVR
;
A
#
# COMPACT_ATOMS: atom_id res chain seq x y z
N MET A 1 -26.90 -63.41 34.88
CA MET A 1 -26.12 -64.01 33.76
C MET A 1 -26.88 -63.81 32.46
N LYS A 2 -26.51 -62.76 31.71
CA LYS A 2 -26.88 -62.49 30.31
C LYS A 2 -26.33 -61.09 29.99
N SER A 3 -25.46 -60.99 28.99
CA SER A 3 -25.57 -60.02 27.88
C SER A 3 -24.26 -59.98 27.08
N SER A 4 -24.31 -60.62 25.92
CA SER A 4 -23.49 -60.37 24.73
C SER A 4 -23.72 -58.96 24.15
N ASN A 5 -22.81 -58.51 23.29
CA ASN A 5 -22.83 -57.32 22.40
C ASN A 5 -22.29 -55.99 22.95
N ILE A 6 -20.98 -55.72 22.80
CA ILE A 6 -20.47 -54.33 22.73
C ILE A 6 -19.35 -54.13 21.67
N ALA A 7 -18.49 -55.11 21.39
CA ALA A 7 -17.30 -54.82 20.55
C ALA A 7 -17.50 -54.95 19.02
N LEU A 8 -18.50 -55.70 18.54
CA LEU A 8 -18.68 -56.00 17.11
C LEU A 8 -19.83 -55.23 16.43
N GLU A 9 -20.72 -54.60 17.21
CA GLU A 9 -21.72 -53.64 16.69
C GLU A 9 -21.15 -52.22 16.54
N PHE A 10 -20.10 -51.87 17.29
CA PHE A 10 -19.41 -50.58 17.17
C PHE A 10 -18.79 -50.37 15.77
N TRP A 11 -18.35 -51.45 15.12
CA TRP A 11 -17.74 -51.42 13.79
C TRP A 11 -18.75 -51.60 12.63
N ARG A 12 -19.99 -52.03 12.90
CA ARG A 12 -21.02 -52.23 11.85
C ARG A 12 -22.01 -51.07 11.72
N ASN A 13 -22.14 -50.21 12.73
CA ASN A 13 -23.16 -49.15 12.75
C ASN A 13 -22.65 -47.72 12.54
N THR A 14 -21.36 -47.52 12.29
CA THR A 14 -20.86 -46.24 11.83
C THR A 14 -20.88 -46.22 10.31
N GLY A 15 -21.90 -45.57 9.73
CA GLY A 15 -21.94 -45.18 8.32
C GLY A 15 -20.70 -44.40 7.86
N GLY A 16 -19.80 -44.04 8.78
CA GLY A 16 -18.49 -43.45 8.56
C GLY A 16 -17.48 -44.34 7.85
N PHE A 17 -17.44 -45.67 7.98
CA PHE A 17 -16.38 -46.46 7.30
C PHE A 17 -16.65 -46.59 5.79
N LEU A 18 -17.89 -46.91 5.40
CA LEU A 18 -18.29 -46.91 3.99
C LEU A 18 -18.32 -45.49 3.40
N ARG A 19 -18.67 -44.46 4.19
CA ARG A 19 -18.49 -43.06 3.78
C ARG A 19 -17.03 -42.66 3.67
N MET A 20 -16.14 -43.12 4.55
CA MET A 20 -14.72 -42.81 4.50
C MET A 20 -14.07 -43.54 3.32
N VAL A 21 -14.38 -44.82 3.07
CA VAL A 21 -13.92 -45.53 1.88
C VAL A 21 -14.54 -44.95 0.60
N ALA A 22 -15.82 -44.55 0.61
CA ALA A 22 -16.43 -43.84 -0.52
C ALA A 22 -15.87 -42.42 -0.69
N LEU A 23 -15.50 -41.71 0.38
CA LEU A 23 -14.86 -40.39 0.37
C LEU A 23 -13.39 -40.50 0.00
N THR A 24 -12.69 -41.59 0.33
CA THR A 24 -11.31 -41.84 -0.07
C THR A 24 -11.26 -42.32 -1.52
N VAL A 25 -12.21 -43.16 -1.96
CA VAL A 25 -12.35 -43.54 -3.37
C VAL A 25 -12.87 -42.35 -4.19
N ALA A 26 -13.77 -41.52 -3.65
CA ALA A 26 -14.17 -40.26 -4.28
C ALA A 26 -13.06 -39.21 -4.22
N MET A 27 -12.25 -39.12 -3.17
CA MET A 27 -11.07 -38.25 -3.12
C MET A 27 -9.98 -38.75 -4.06
N LEU A 28 -9.82 -40.05 -4.27
CA LEU A 28 -8.87 -40.62 -5.22
C LEU A 28 -9.38 -40.50 -6.66
N TYR A 29 -10.70 -40.53 -6.89
CA TYR A 29 -11.29 -40.17 -8.18
C TYR A 29 -11.26 -38.65 -8.41
N LEU A 30 -11.53 -37.84 -7.40
CA LEU A 30 -11.44 -36.37 -7.43
C LEU A 30 -10.00 -35.91 -7.56
N PHE A 31 -8.99 -36.61 -7.01
CA PHE A 31 -7.57 -36.31 -7.22
C PHE A 31 -7.13 -36.55 -8.67
N VAL A 32 -7.82 -37.44 -9.38
CA VAL A 32 -7.57 -37.71 -10.81
C VAL A 32 -8.35 -36.73 -11.70
N PHE A 33 -9.41 -36.08 -11.20
CA PHE A 33 -10.18 -35.05 -11.92
C PHE A 33 -9.86 -33.60 -11.52
N TYR A 34 -9.21 -33.37 -10.37
CA TYR A 34 -8.75 -32.07 -9.84
C TYR A 34 -7.22 -32.02 -9.71
N SER A 35 -6.49 -32.87 -10.44
CA SER A 35 -5.06 -32.61 -10.59
C SER A 35 -4.91 -31.28 -11.35
N PRO A 36 -3.90 -30.45 -11.04
CA PRO A 36 -3.54 -29.30 -11.86
C PRO A 36 -3.39 -29.65 -13.35
N SER A 37 -3.09 -30.92 -13.65
CA SER A 37 -3.02 -31.48 -15.00
C SER A 37 -4.39 -31.72 -15.65
N ALA A 38 -5.43 -32.06 -14.88
CA ALA A 38 -6.80 -32.27 -15.35
C ALA A 38 -7.56 -30.94 -15.52
N MET A 39 -7.33 -29.96 -14.64
CA MET A 39 -7.77 -28.57 -14.83
C MET A 39 -7.02 -27.91 -15.99
N ALA A 40 -5.73 -28.19 -16.17
CA ALA A 40 -5.00 -27.80 -17.38
C ALA A 40 -5.50 -28.53 -18.65
N MET A 41 -6.00 -29.76 -18.54
CA MET A 41 -6.62 -30.49 -19.66
C MET A 41 -8.05 -30.01 -19.98
N LEU A 42 -8.83 -29.59 -18.98
CA LEU A 42 -10.13 -28.95 -19.15
C LEU A 42 -9.96 -27.54 -19.74
N ALA A 43 -9.02 -26.75 -19.22
CA ALA A 43 -8.59 -25.49 -19.80
C ALA A 43 -8.03 -25.69 -21.23
N ALA A 44 -7.27 -26.76 -21.50
CA ALA A 44 -6.78 -27.11 -22.85
C ALA A 44 -7.90 -27.60 -23.79
N LYS A 45 -8.94 -28.25 -23.25
CA LYS A 45 -10.12 -28.70 -24.01
C LYS A 45 -11.04 -27.53 -24.36
N GLU A 46 -11.21 -26.59 -23.45
CA GLU A 46 -11.90 -25.31 -23.68
C GLU A 46 -11.08 -24.38 -24.61
N HIS A 47 -9.74 -24.42 -24.50
CA HIS A 47 -8.80 -23.79 -25.45
C HIS A 47 -8.92 -24.32 -26.88
N TYR A 48 -9.28 -25.60 -27.04
CA TYR A 48 -9.45 -26.24 -28.34
C TYR A 48 -10.77 -25.82 -29.03
N GLU A 49 -11.79 -25.41 -28.27
CA GLU A 49 -13.09 -25.02 -28.81
C GLU A 49 -13.18 -23.51 -29.14
N ASN A 50 -12.26 -22.66 -28.64
CA ASN A 50 -12.22 -21.20 -28.86
C ASN A 50 -10.81 -20.66 -29.21
N ARG A 51 -10.10 -21.28 -30.16
CA ARG A 51 -8.72 -20.92 -30.55
C ARG A 51 -8.63 -19.51 -31.18
N ASP A 52 -8.12 -18.51 -30.45
CA ASP A 52 -7.71 -17.20 -31.01
C ASP A 52 -6.25 -17.26 -31.45
N VAL A 53 -6.04 -17.55 -32.73
CA VAL A 53 -4.72 -17.65 -33.37
C VAL A 53 -3.87 -16.39 -33.16
N GLY A 54 -4.50 -15.21 -33.03
CA GLY A 54 -3.78 -13.98 -32.75
C GLY A 54 -3.06 -14.01 -31.40
N ILE A 55 -3.65 -14.63 -30.37
CA ILE A 55 -3.03 -14.78 -29.05
C ILE A 55 -1.85 -15.74 -29.11
N GLU A 56 -1.99 -16.87 -29.81
CA GLU A 56 -0.90 -17.84 -29.98
C GLU A 56 0.32 -17.21 -30.67
N LEU A 57 0.07 -16.41 -31.71
CA LEU A 57 1.12 -15.65 -32.39
C LEU A 57 1.84 -14.70 -31.44
N MET A 58 1.10 -13.90 -30.67
CA MET A 58 1.72 -12.96 -29.73
C MET A 58 2.47 -13.68 -28.59
N ASN A 59 1.98 -14.83 -28.12
CA ASN A 59 2.68 -15.66 -27.14
C ASN A 59 4.02 -16.20 -27.68
N SER A 60 4.05 -16.61 -28.95
CA SER A 60 5.31 -17.04 -29.60
C SER A 60 6.29 -15.88 -29.79
N VAL A 61 5.81 -14.68 -30.12
CA VAL A 61 6.62 -13.46 -30.19
C VAL A 61 7.19 -13.11 -28.82
N GLU A 62 6.39 -13.20 -27.75
CA GLU A 62 6.83 -12.95 -26.38
C GLU A 62 7.88 -13.97 -25.93
N ALA A 63 7.65 -15.25 -26.20
CA ALA A 63 8.63 -16.30 -25.90
C ALA A 63 9.97 -16.06 -26.63
N LEU A 64 9.94 -15.56 -27.87
CA LEU A 64 11.16 -15.17 -28.57
C LEU A 64 11.85 -13.97 -27.91
N ARG A 65 11.09 -12.97 -27.45
CA ARG A 65 11.60 -11.78 -26.74
C ARG A 65 12.33 -12.18 -25.45
N GLN A 66 11.65 -12.94 -24.58
CA GLN A 66 12.19 -13.40 -23.30
C GLN A 66 13.45 -14.25 -23.46
N HIS A 67 13.46 -15.19 -24.41
CA HIS A 67 14.65 -16.00 -24.67
C HIS A 67 15.82 -15.19 -25.24
N THR A 68 15.55 -14.15 -26.04
CA THR A 68 16.58 -13.24 -26.56
C THR A 68 17.18 -12.40 -25.44
N SER A 69 16.34 -11.84 -24.57
CA SER A 69 16.77 -11.10 -23.38
C SER A 69 17.59 -11.97 -22.43
N LYS A 70 17.15 -13.20 -22.15
CA LYS A 70 17.90 -14.17 -21.35
C LYS A 70 19.28 -14.48 -21.95
N TYR A 71 19.35 -14.64 -23.28
CA TYR A 71 20.63 -14.82 -23.96
C TYR A 71 21.56 -13.62 -23.77
N LEU A 72 21.07 -12.38 -23.94
CA LEU A 72 21.86 -11.17 -23.74
C LEU A 72 22.36 -11.01 -22.29
N ALA A 73 21.53 -11.34 -21.31
CA ALA A 73 21.88 -11.28 -19.89
C ALA A 73 23.03 -12.24 -19.51
N SER A 74 23.24 -13.33 -20.27
CA SER A 74 24.36 -14.26 -20.02
C SER A 74 25.74 -13.65 -20.25
N PHE A 75 25.81 -12.43 -20.80
CA PHE A 75 27.05 -11.73 -21.11
C PHE A 75 27.34 -10.53 -20.19
N THR A 76 26.49 -10.23 -19.21
CA THR A 76 26.71 -9.14 -18.25
C THR A 76 27.44 -9.66 -16.99
N GLY A 77 28.74 -9.38 -16.86
CA GLY A 77 29.57 -9.76 -15.70
C GLY A 77 31.07 -9.45 -15.94
N LYS A 78 31.84 -9.12 -14.89
CA LYS A 78 33.21 -8.59 -14.96
C LYS A 78 34.15 -9.41 -15.88
N GLU A 79 34.84 -8.70 -16.80
CA GLU A 79 36.16 -9.10 -17.29
C GLU A 79 37.17 -8.99 -16.13
N GLY A 80 37.85 -10.08 -15.76
CA GLY A 80 38.92 -9.96 -14.76
C GLY A 80 39.47 -11.23 -14.09
N ASP A 81 38.84 -12.41 -14.20
CA ASP A 81 39.38 -13.65 -13.62
C ASP A 81 39.87 -14.62 -14.69
N ASP A 82 41.01 -15.28 -14.42
CA ASP A 82 41.79 -16.19 -15.29
C ASP A 82 41.04 -17.45 -15.81
N LYS A 83 39.70 -17.52 -15.68
CA LYS A 83 38.82 -18.58 -16.24
C LYS A 83 38.35 -18.30 -17.68
N LEU A 84 39.02 -17.42 -18.42
CA LEU A 84 38.58 -16.89 -19.72
C LEU A 84 38.51 -17.92 -20.88
N ALA A 85 39.22 -19.05 -20.80
CA ALA A 85 39.24 -20.04 -21.89
C ALA A 85 38.03 -20.99 -21.87
N GLU A 86 37.66 -21.56 -20.71
CA GLU A 86 36.47 -22.42 -20.56
C GLU A 86 35.16 -21.63 -20.77
N LEU A 87 35.14 -20.35 -20.37
CA LEU A 87 34.01 -19.44 -20.58
C LEU A 87 33.74 -19.16 -22.07
N ASN A 88 34.77 -19.08 -22.93
CA ASN A 88 34.59 -18.80 -24.35
C ASN A 88 34.03 -20.00 -25.13
N GLU A 89 34.46 -21.23 -24.85
CA GLU A 89 33.89 -22.44 -25.48
C GLU A 89 32.41 -22.62 -25.09
N MET A 90 32.06 -22.39 -23.81
CA MET A 90 30.67 -22.44 -23.37
C MET A 90 29.80 -21.35 -24.02
N ARG A 91 30.35 -20.15 -24.26
CA ARG A 91 29.66 -19.04 -24.94
C ARG A 91 29.39 -19.33 -26.41
N VAL A 92 30.30 -20.00 -27.12
CA VAL A 92 30.09 -20.46 -28.51
C VAL A 92 28.96 -21.49 -28.57
N VAL A 93 28.96 -22.47 -27.66
CA VAL A 93 27.88 -23.48 -27.57
C VAL A 93 26.53 -22.83 -27.24
N LEU A 94 26.52 -21.80 -26.38
CA LEU A 94 25.33 -21.04 -26.04
C LEU A 94 24.80 -20.26 -27.25
N ALA A 95 25.68 -19.58 -28.00
CA ALA A 95 25.32 -18.88 -29.24
C ALA A 95 24.70 -19.82 -30.27
N GLU A 96 25.30 -21.00 -30.47
CA GLU A 96 24.77 -22.01 -31.39
C GLU A 96 23.38 -22.51 -30.97
N LYS A 97 23.18 -22.82 -29.68
CA LYS A 97 21.86 -23.23 -29.15
C LYS A 97 20.82 -22.13 -29.33
N PHE A 98 21.20 -20.88 -29.07
CA PHE A 98 20.30 -19.75 -29.19
C PHE A 98 19.88 -19.51 -30.65
N GLN A 99 20.81 -19.54 -31.61
CA GLN A 99 20.49 -19.43 -33.03
C GLN A 99 19.52 -20.51 -33.54
N ARG A 100 19.69 -21.76 -33.08
CA ARG A 100 18.75 -22.86 -33.41
C ARG A 100 17.36 -22.61 -32.84
N TYR A 101 17.28 -22.12 -31.60
CA TYR A 101 16.01 -21.72 -30.98
C TYR A 101 15.34 -20.61 -31.81
N VAL A 102 16.07 -19.55 -32.18
CA VAL A 102 15.54 -18.46 -33.01
C VAL A 102 15.00 -18.99 -34.34
N SER A 103 15.75 -19.86 -35.01
CA SER A 103 15.32 -20.47 -36.29
C SER A 103 14.05 -21.32 -36.14
N TYR A 104 13.93 -22.06 -35.03
CA TYR A 104 12.72 -22.84 -34.72
C TYR A 104 11.51 -21.93 -34.44
N SER A 105 11.68 -20.93 -33.57
CA SER A 105 10.62 -19.99 -33.20
C SER A 105 10.12 -19.17 -34.40
N VAL A 106 11.03 -18.76 -35.29
CA VAL A 106 10.69 -18.04 -36.52
C VAL A 106 9.74 -18.84 -37.42
N ASN A 107 9.94 -20.16 -37.56
CA ASN A 107 9.05 -21.00 -38.37
C ASN A 107 7.64 -21.09 -37.76
N ILE A 108 7.55 -21.27 -36.44
CA ILE A 108 6.26 -21.30 -35.73
C ILE A 108 5.52 -19.97 -35.89
N ILE A 109 6.23 -18.86 -35.68
CA ILE A 109 5.67 -17.51 -35.79
C ILE A 109 5.19 -17.24 -37.22
N ALA A 110 5.88 -17.73 -38.25
CA ALA A 110 5.48 -17.57 -39.64
C ALA A 110 4.14 -18.29 -39.93
N ASP A 111 3.99 -19.55 -39.49
CA ASP A 111 2.77 -20.32 -39.68
C ASP A 111 1.58 -19.67 -38.95
N GLN A 112 1.78 -19.28 -37.69
CA GLN A 112 0.75 -18.60 -36.89
C GLN A 112 0.37 -17.24 -37.46
N LYS A 113 1.32 -16.50 -38.03
CA LYS A 113 1.09 -15.19 -38.66
C LYS A 113 0.17 -15.30 -39.88
N ASP A 114 0.30 -16.35 -40.69
CA ASP A 114 -0.55 -16.55 -41.87
C ASP A 114 -1.99 -16.90 -41.47
N GLU A 115 -2.17 -17.74 -40.44
CA GLU A 115 -3.49 -18.03 -39.87
C GLU A 115 -4.13 -16.78 -39.25
N ALA A 116 -3.36 -15.98 -38.50
CA ALA A 116 -3.84 -14.74 -37.88
C ALA A 116 -4.21 -13.67 -38.92
N GLU A 117 -3.41 -13.52 -39.98
CA GLU A 117 -3.71 -12.64 -41.10
C GLU A 117 -5.05 -13.01 -41.75
N HIS A 118 -5.27 -14.30 -42.00
CA HIS A 118 -6.51 -14.76 -42.61
C HIS A 118 -7.74 -14.43 -41.74
N ALA A 119 -7.63 -14.65 -40.43
CA ALA A 119 -8.68 -14.33 -39.47
C ALA A 119 -9.00 -12.82 -39.45
N LEU A 120 -7.98 -11.96 -39.40
CA LEU A 120 -8.15 -10.50 -39.38
C LEU A 120 -8.78 -9.98 -40.67
N ARG A 121 -8.37 -10.49 -41.84
CA ARG A 121 -8.98 -10.11 -43.12
C ARG A 121 -10.46 -10.49 -43.21
N LYS A 122 -10.85 -11.63 -42.62
CA LYS A 122 -12.25 -12.04 -42.52
C LYS A 122 -13.04 -11.06 -41.63
N GLN A 123 -12.53 -10.74 -40.44
CA GLN A 123 -13.15 -9.78 -39.52
C GLN A 123 -13.29 -8.38 -40.13
N LEU A 124 -12.26 -7.91 -40.83
CA LEU A 124 -12.29 -6.65 -41.58
C LEU A 124 -13.40 -6.66 -42.66
N SER A 125 -13.53 -7.76 -43.42
CA SER A 125 -14.60 -7.88 -44.42
C SER A 125 -16.00 -7.84 -43.81
N GLU A 126 -16.20 -8.48 -42.66
CA GLU A 126 -17.47 -8.46 -41.93
C GLU A 126 -17.80 -7.06 -41.41
N ALA A 127 -16.83 -6.36 -40.82
CA ALA A 127 -16.99 -4.98 -40.36
C ALA A 127 -17.38 -4.01 -41.49
N VAL A 128 -16.75 -4.15 -42.67
CA VAL A 128 -17.10 -3.36 -43.87
C VAL A 128 -18.54 -3.64 -44.30
N LYS A 129 -19.00 -4.90 -44.26
CA LYS A 129 -20.38 -5.25 -44.68
C LYS A 129 -21.45 -4.60 -43.80
N ILE A 130 -21.17 -4.41 -42.51
CA ILE A 130 -22.10 -3.78 -41.56
C ILE A 130 -21.87 -2.27 -41.40
N ASN A 131 -20.98 -1.66 -42.19
CA ASN A 131 -20.57 -0.25 -42.10
C ASN A 131 -20.10 0.19 -40.70
N ASP A 132 -19.44 -0.71 -39.97
CA ASP A 132 -18.89 -0.41 -38.64
C ASP A 132 -17.51 0.25 -38.79
N VAL A 133 -17.50 1.58 -38.90
CA VAL A 133 -16.29 2.39 -39.17
C VAL A 133 -15.20 2.18 -38.12
N GLN A 134 -15.58 2.01 -36.85
CA GLN A 134 -14.62 1.80 -35.76
C GLN A 134 -13.92 0.45 -35.88
N LYS A 135 -14.67 -0.64 -36.13
CA LYS A 135 -14.08 -1.97 -36.34
C LYS A 135 -13.22 -2.02 -37.61
N VAL A 136 -13.63 -1.36 -38.68
CA VAL A 136 -12.84 -1.28 -39.92
C VAL A 136 -11.48 -0.64 -39.65
N LYS A 137 -11.44 0.46 -38.89
CA LYS A 137 -10.19 1.10 -38.49
C LYS A 137 -9.33 0.17 -37.63
N LEU A 138 -9.90 -0.41 -36.57
CA LEU A 138 -9.19 -1.31 -35.66
C LEU A 138 -8.49 -2.48 -36.39
N PHE A 139 -9.23 -3.20 -37.23
CA PHE A 139 -8.68 -4.36 -37.95
C PHE A 139 -7.66 -3.95 -39.04
N SER A 140 -7.85 -2.78 -39.66
CA SER A 140 -6.87 -2.23 -40.61
C SER A 140 -5.55 -1.87 -39.92
N ASP A 141 -5.62 -1.23 -38.74
CA ASP A 141 -4.45 -0.85 -37.95
C ASP A 141 -3.70 -2.11 -37.47
N GLN A 142 -4.42 -3.13 -37.00
CA GLN A 142 -3.85 -4.43 -36.62
C GLN A 142 -3.09 -5.11 -37.76
N LEU A 143 -3.67 -5.17 -38.96
CA LEU A 143 -3.00 -5.73 -40.14
C LEU A 143 -1.74 -4.94 -40.49
N SER A 144 -1.83 -3.60 -40.54
CA SER A 144 -0.71 -2.73 -40.88
C SER A 144 0.46 -2.88 -39.90
N MET A 145 0.17 -2.86 -38.60
CA MET A 145 1.19 -2.96 -37.56
C MET A 145 1.80 -4.35 -37.47
N MET A 146 1.00 -5.41 -37.66
CA MET A 146 1.51 -6.78 -37.80
C MET A 146 2.55 -6.87 -38.91
N PHE A 147 2.26 -6.38 -40.12
CA PHE A 147 3.23 -6.43 -41.22
C PHE A 147 4.50 -5.64 -40.92
N LYS A 148 4.37 -4.44 -40.34
CA LYS A 148 5.51 -3.59 -39.98
C LYS A 148 6.45 -4.26 -38.99
N HIS A 149 5.91 -4.74 -37.87
CA HIS A 149 6.71 -5.33 -36.80
C HIS A 149 7.21 -6.74 -37.16
N TYR A 150 6.37 -7.57 -37.80
CA TYR A 150 6.78 -8.89 -38.28
C TYR A 150 7.97 -8.79 -39.25
N HIS A 151 7.95 -7.84 -40.20
CA HIS A 151 9.05 -7.66 -41.14
C HIS A 151 10.37 -7.32 -40.45
N SER A 152 10.36 -6.34 -39.53
CA SER A 152 11.56 -5.95 -38.78
C SER A 152 12.12 -7.09 -37.93
N MET A 153 11.23 -7.83 -37.25
CA MET A 153 11.61 -8.96 -36.41
C MET A 153 12.26 -10.08 -37.24
N MET A 154 11.65 -10.41 -38.39
CA MET A 154 12.16 -11.44 -39.29
C MET A 154 13.51 -11.07 -39.93
N GLU A 155 13.72 -9.80 -40.25
CA GLU A 155 15.00 -9.31 -40.76
C GLU A 155 16.11 -9.49 -39.72
N ALA A 156 15.86 -9.08 -38.47
CA ALA A 156 16.82 -9.23 -37.38
C ALA A 156 17.08 -10.71 -37.03
N ALA A 157 16.05 -11.54 -36.99
CA ALA A 157 16.17 -12.97 -36.72
C ALA A 157 16.92 -13.70 -37.84
N SER A 158 16.67 -13.35 -39.11
CA SER A 158 17.40 -13.91 -40.26
C SER A 158 18.88 -13.52 -40.23
N ALA A 159 19.21 -12.28 -39.86
CA ALA A 159 20.60 -11.85 -39.72
C ALA A 159 21.32 -12.65 -38.63
N LEU A 160 20.68 -12.84 -37.47
CA LEU A 160 21.21 -13.66 -36.39
C LEU A 160 21.39 -15.14 -36.78
N GLY A 161 20.45 -15.70 -37.54
CA GLY A 161 20.53 -17.07 -38.05
C GLY A 161 21.65 -17.31 -39.07
N GLN A 162 22.20 -16.24 -39.66
CA GLN A 162 23.33 -16.30 -40.61
C GLN A 162 24.68 -15.95 -39.97
N ALA A 163 24.70 -15.53 -38.70
CA ALA A 163 25.91 -15.09 -38.02
C ALA A 163 26.89 -16.24 -37.76
N ASP A 164 28.20 -15.94 -37.78
CA ASP A 164 29.22 -16.92 -37.39
C ASP A 164 29.14 -17.20 -35.88
N PHE A 165 28.73 -18.41 -35.50
CA PHE A 165 28.62 -18.82 -34.10
C PHE A 165 29.97 -18.83 -33.36
N ASN A 166 31.09 -18.85 -34.08
CA ASN A 166 32.42 -18.73 -33.47
C ASN A 166 32.72 -17.27 -33.02
N SER A 167 31.95 -16.30 -33.51
CA SER A 167 32.04 -14.89 -33.14
C SER A 167 30.97 -14.53 -32.09
N VAL A 168 31.32 -14.71 -30.82
CA VAL A 168 30.41 -14.38 -29.69
C VAL A 168 29.99 -12.91 -29.74
N THR A 169 30.89 -12.00 -30.11
CA THR A 169 30.59 -10.56 -30.24
C THR A 169 29.57 -10.27 -31.33
N GLU A 170 29.68 -10.92 -32.50
CA GLU A 170 28.72 -10.74 -33.59
C GLU A 170 27.34 -11.30 -33.22
N SER A 171 27.31 -12.49 -32.59
CA SER A 171 26.07 -13.10 -32.12
C SER A 171 25.36 -12.23 -31.07
N GLN A 172 26.11 -11.64 -30.13
CA GLN A 172 25.60 -10.66 -29.16
C GLN A 172 25.02 -9.42 -29.83
N GLU A 173 25.74 -8.81 -30.77
CA GLU A 173 25.29 -7.60 -31.46
C GLU A 173 23.96 -7.85 -32.22
N LEU A 174 23.89 -8.98 -32.93
CA LEU A 174 22.69 -9.36 -33.70
C LEU A 174 21.54 -9.78 -32.79
N ALA A 175 21.80 -10.47 -31.68
CA ALA A 175 20.79 -10.72 -30.66
C ALA A 175 20.28 -9.41 -30.04
N GLY A 176 21.16 -8.41 -29.85
CA GLY A 176 20.78 -7.07 -29.40
C GLY A 176 19.84 -6.38 -30.38
N LYS A 177 20.11 -6.49 -31.69
CA LYS A 177 19.21 -5.98 -32.75
C LYS A 177 17.87 -6.70 -32.78
N LEU A 178 17.87 -8.03 -32.63
CA LEU A 178 16.64 -8.82 -32.52
C LEU A 178 15.82 -8.41 -31.29
N HIS A 179 16.48 -8.28 -30.14
CA HIS A 179 15.84 -7.81 -28.92
C HIS A 179 15.25 -6.41 -29.08
N GLN A 180 15.97 -5.48 -29.71
CA GLN A 180 15.47 -4.14 -30.00
C GLN A 180 14.23 -4.16 -30.91
N SER A 181 14.20 -5.03 -31.92
CA SER A 181 13.03 -5.20 -32.79
C SER A 181 11.84 -5.76 -32.01
N LEU A 182 12.06 -6.80 -31.20
CA LEU A 182 11.02 -7.41 -30.36
C LEU A 182 10.50 -6.45 -29.27
N ALA A 183 11.39 -5.69 -28.63
CA ALA A 183 11.05 -4.69 -27.62
C ALA A 183 10.28 -3.49 -28.21
N SER A 184 10.35 -3.26 -29.52
CA SER A 184 9.52 -2.28 -30.20
C SER A 184 8.04 -2.69 -30.30
N ILE A 185 7.76 -3.97 -30.06
CA ILE A 185 6.41 -4.53 -30.06
C ILE A 185 5.87 -4.44 -28.65
N LYS A 186 4.80 -3.66 -28.46
CA LYS A 186 4.08 -3.63 -27.18
C LYS A 186 3.21 -4.89 -27.08
N LEU A 187 3.42 -5.66 -26.02
CA LEU A 187 2.80 -6.97 -25.79
C LEU A 187 1.81 -6.97 -24.61
N GLY A 188 1.98 -6.04 -23.69
CA GLY A 188 1.12 -5.85 -22.52
C GLY A 188 1.11 -4.40 -22.06
N PRO A 189 0.45 -4.11 -20.93
CA PRO A 189 0.37 -2.77 -20.37
C PRO A 189 1.74 -2.18 -20.05
N ALA A 190 1.84 -0.85 -20.07
CA ALA A 190 3.05 -0.18 -19.64
C ALA A 190 3.30 -0.49 -18.14
N PRO A 191 4.51 -0.92 -17.75
CA PRO A 191 4.81 -1.14 -16.34
C PRO A 191 4.87 0.22 -15.61
N HIS A 192 4.68 0.21 -14.29
CA HIS A 192 5.03 1.37 -13.46
C HIS A 192 6.46 1.82 -13.75
N GLN A 193 6.62 3.10 -14.11
CA GLN A 193 7.95 3.71 -14.19
C GLN A 193 8.38 4.07 -12.79
N TYR A 194 9.58 3.64 -12.41
CA TYR A 194 10.05 3.77 -11.04
C TYR A 194 11.40 4.49 -10.95
N ASN A 195 11.54 5.32 -9.92
CA ASN A 195 12.80 5.98 -9.60
C ASN A 195 13.53 5.19 -8.51
N SER A 196 14.57 4.43 -8.89
CA SER A 196 15.41 3.65 -7.97
C SER A 196 16.14 4.47 -6.91
N GLU A 197 16.10 5.80 -6.98
CA GLU A 197 16.66 6.70 -5.97
C GLU A 197 15.71 6.96 -4.79
N ILE A 198 14.38 6.82 -4.95
CA ILE A 198 13.38 7.15 -3.92
C ILE A 198 12.45 5.96 -3.66
N LEU A 199 12.76 5.17 -2.64
CA LEU A 199 11.99 3.98 -2.21
C LEU A 199 10.67 4.37 -1.50
N PRO A 200 9.52 3.75 -1.84
CA PRO A 200 8.20 4.18 -1.38
C PRO A 200 7.94 3.90 0.11
N PHE A 201 8.55 2.83 0.65
CA PHE A 201 8.39 2.42 2.05
C PHE A 201 9.68 2.69 2.79
N GLY A 202 9.67 3.70 3.68
CA GLY A 202 10.85 4.07 4.43
C GLY A 202 10.71 5.40 5.19
N PRO A 203 11.77 5.79 5.90
CA PRO A 203 11.81 7.03 6.66
C PRO A 203 11.90 8.23 5.72
N LEU A 204 11.39 9.37 6.19
CA LEU A 204 11.65 10.64 5.54
C LEU A 204 13.10 11.08 5.72
N SER A 205 13.52 12.09 4.95
CA SER A 205 14.85 12.68 5.08
C SER A 205 15.02 13.31 6.46
N SER A 206 16.09 12.96 7.19
CA SER A 206 16.44 13.57 8.48
C SER A 206 17.19 14.91 8.35
N ALA A 207 17.24 15.49 7.14
CA ALA A 207 17.97 16.74 6.89
C ALA A 207 17.51 17.87 7.83
N VAL A 208 18.44 18.38 8.62
CA VAL A 208 18.20 19.44 9.59
C VAL A 208 18.26 20.80 8.90
N HIS A 209 17.32 21.68 9.23
CA HIS A 209 17.27 23.05 8.74
C HIS A 209 17.13 24.03 9.89
N GLU A 210 17.91 25.10 9.84
CA GLU A 210 17.92 26.08 10.91
C GLU A 210 16.60 26.88 10.97
N PRO A 211 16.05 27.10 12.17
CA PRO A 211 14.93 28.00 12.39
C PRO A 211 15.28 29.43 12.01
N ALA A 212 14.31 30.20 11.49
CA ALA A 212 14.47 31.61 11.18
C ALA A 212 15.18 32.37 12.32
N PRO A 213 16.25 33.14 12.04
CA PRO A 213 17.03 33.83 13.07
C PRO A 213 16.44 35.17 13.52
N SER A 214 15.49 35.73 12.76
CA SER A 214 14.86 37.02 13.07
C SER A 214 13.41 37.06 12.59
N VAL A 215 12.67 38.11 13.00
CA VAL A 215 11.29 38.34 12.56
C VAL A 215 11.21 38.58 11.05
N GLU A 216 12.20 39.27 10.46
CA GLU A 216 12.24 39.52 9.02
C GLU A 216 12.42 38.22 8.23
N ALA A 217 13.32 37.34 8.66
CA ALA A 217 13.51 36.03 8.04
C ALA A 217 12.24 35.16 8.15
N LEU A 218 11.56 35.22 9.31
CA LEU A 218 10.29 34.52 9.53
C LEU A 218 9.18 35.05 8.61
N GLN A 219 9.08 36.37 8.45
CA GLN A 219 8.11 37.01 7.56
C GLN A 219 8.38 36.69 6.09
N ASP A 220 9.66 36.59 5.68
CA ASP A 220 10.04 36.17 4.33
C ASP A 220 9.58 34.72 4.07
N TYR A 221 9.89 33.81 5.00
CA TYR A 221 9.47 32.41 4.95
C TYR A 221 7.96 32.27 4.86
N LEU A 222 7.20 33.04 5.64
CA LEU A 222 5.73 33.05 5.62
C LEU A 222 5.14 33.78 4.38
N GLY A 223 5.99 34.28 3.48
CA GLY A 223 5.58 34.98 2.26
C GLY A 223 4.93 36.35 2.51
N LEU A 224 5.13 36.95 3.69
CA LEU A 224 4.49 38.19 4.11
C LEU A 224 5.18 39.46 3.56
N LEU A 225 6.41 39.32 3.05
CA LEU A 225 7.19 40.45 2.52
C LEU A 225 6.84 40.84 1.08
N SER A 226 6.05 40.05 0.35
CA SER A 226 5.58 40.39 -1.01
C SER A 226 4.55 41.54 -0.99
N GLN A 227 4.52 42.38 -2.04
CA GLN A 227 3.70 43.61 -2.06
C GLN A 227 2.19 43.37 -1.83
N SER A 228 1.63 42.23 -2.25
CA SER A 228 0.24 41.84 -2.00
C SER A 228 -0.02 41.40 -0.55
N ASN A 229 0.98 40.78 0.11
CA ASN A 229 0.85 40.24 1.47
C ASN A 229 1.27 41.24 2.55
N GLN A 230 2.02 42.28 2.20
CA GLN A 230 2.30 43.42 3.08
C GLN A 230 1.03 44.14 3.54
N ALA A 231 -0.04 44.16 2.73
CA ALA A 231 -1.34 44.71 3.12
C ALA A 231 -1.96 43.90 4.27
N ASN A 232 -1.94 42.55 4.19
CA ASN A 232 -2.45 41.68 5.26
C ASN A 232 -1.59 41.72 6.53
N ALA A 233 -0.27 41.74 6.41
CA ALA A 233 0.63 41.86 7.57
C ALA A 233 0.49 43.22 8.29
N ARG A 234 0.34 44.32 7.53
CA ARG A 234 0.02 45.65 8.08
C ARG A 234 -1.38 45.70 8.70
N THR A 235 -2.33 44.93 8.16
CA THR A 235 -3.69 44.77 8.71
C THR A 235 -3.61 44.07 10.07
N VAL A 236 -3.00 42.88 10.19
CA VAL A 236 -2.85 42.19 11.49
C VAL A 236 -2.09 43.05 12.52
N SER A 237 -1.06 43.78 12.10
CA SER A 237 -0.28 44.66 12.98
C SER A 237 -1.06 45.93 13.42
N SER A 238 -2.00 46.43 12.60
CA SER A 238 -2.88 47.56 12.96
C SER A 238 -4.07 47.14 13.83
N TYR A 239 -4.66 45.97 13.55
CA TYR A 239 -5.75 45.38 14.34
C TYR A 239 -5.28 44.62 15.59
N ALA A 240 -3.97 44.43 15.78
CA ALA A 240 -3.42 43.96 17.05
C ALA A 240 -3.83 44.86 18.23
N SER A 241 -4.21 46.13 17.94
CA SER A 241 -4.73 47.11 18.89
C SER A 241 -6.26 47.18 18.99
N ASP A 242 -7.01 46.54 18.08
CA ASP A 242 -8.47 46.40 18.12
C ASP A 242 -8.85 44.92 18.25
N PRO A 243 -8.91 44.43 19.49
CA PRO A 243 -9.03 43.01 19.75
C PRO A 243 -10.47 42.49 19.57
N ALA A 244 -11.44 43.35 19.24
CA ALA A 244 -12.81 42.99 18.86
C ALA A 244 -13.01 42.86 17.35
N SER A 245 -11.93 42.84 16.54
CA SER A 245 -12.05 42.66 15.10
C SER A 245 -12.62 41.27 14.75
N ASP A 246 -13.70 41.26 13.96
CA ASP A 246 -14.35 40.04 13.47
C ASP A 246 -13.39 39.07 12.77
N MET A 247 -12.24 39.54 12.26
CA MET A 247 -11.25 38.68 11.59
C MET A 247 -10.71 37.56 12.50
N PHE A 248 -10.62 37.78 13.81
CA PHE A 248 -10.14 36.80 14.78
C PHE A 248 -11.22 35.83 15.25
N LEU A 249 -12.43 35.92 14.67
CA LEU A 249 -13.54 35.00 14.85
C LEU A 249 -13.88 34.23 13.55
N GLN A 250 -13.26 34.59 12.42
CA GLN A 250 -13.53 33.94 11.14
C GLN A 250 -12.95 32.53 11.06
N PHE A 251 -13.64 31.64 10.35
CA PHE A 251 -13.20 30.27 10.12
C PHE A 251 -12.66 30.07 8.70
N ASN A 252 -11.76 29.10 8.54
CA ASN A 252 -11.24 28.65 7.24
C ASN A 252 -11.04 27.12 7.26
N GLU A 253 -10.37 26.58 6.22
CA GLU A 253 -10.09 25.14 6.08
C GLU A 253 -9.28 24.55 7.26
N ASP A 254 -8.42 25.34 7.92
CA ASP A 254 -7.60 24.87 9.04
C ASP A 254 -8.39 24.79 10.36
N ASN A 255 -9.33 25.71 10.61
CA ASN A 255 -9.98 25.89 11.92
C ASN A 255 -11.51 25.86 11.88
N GLN A 256 -12.09 25.11 10.95
CA GLN A 256 -13.54 24.99 10.69
C GLN A 256 -14.42 24.91 11.94
N ALA A 257 -15.67 25.38 11.85
CA ALA A 257 -16.70 25.22 12.90
C ALA A 257 -17.67 24.08 12.55
N THR A 258 -17.18 22.84 12.60
CA THR A 258 -18.00 21.66 12.36
C THR A 258 -18.97 21.39 13.52
N GLU A 259 -19.96 20.53 13.30
CA GLU A 259 -20.89 20.10 14.35
C GLU A 259 -20.15 19.47 15.55
N ARG A 260 -19.15 18.62 15.29
CA ARG A 260 -18.31 17.99 16.32
C ARG A 260 -17.59 19.02 17.20
N LEU A 261 -17.03 20.06 16.57
CA LEU A 261 -16.27 21.11 17.27
C LEU A 261 -17.19 22.04 18.06
N THR A 262 -18.33 22.42 17.49
CA THR A 262 -19.33 23.27 18.17
C THR A 262 -20.00 22.54 19.34
N GLN A 263 -20.28 21.24 19.20
CA GLN A 263 -20.76 20.40 20.28
C GLN A 263 -19.72 20.31 21.41
N LEU A 264 -18.46 20.02 21.10
CA LEU A 264 -17.40 19.95 22.11
C LEU A 264 -17.20 21.30 22.82
N ALA A 265 -17.23 22.42 22.10
CA ALA A 265 -17.16 23.75 22.70
C ALA A 265 -18.31 23.98 23.70
N THR A 266 -19.52 23.50 23.38
CA THR A 266 -20.69 23.55 24.27
C THR A 266 -20.52 22.65 25.50
N GLU A 267 -20.03 21.41 25.32
CA GLU A 267 -19.75 20.46 26.40
C GLU A 267 -18.71 20.98 27.38
N LEU A 268 -17.74 21.77 26.89
CA LEU A 268 -16.75 22.48 27.68
C LEU A 268 -17.24 23.83 28.23
N ASN A 269 -18.55 24.09 28.17
CA ASN A 269 -19.23 25.30 28.64
C ASN A 269 -18.71 26.60 28.03
N HIS A 270 -18.12 26.54 26.83
CA HIS A 270 -17.45 27.68 26.19
C HIS A 270 -16.34 28.31 27.05
N ASP A 271 -15.80 27.57 28.03
CA ASP A 271 -14.78 28.07 28.95
C ASP A 271 -13.37 27.91 28.34
N PRO A 272 -12.63 29.02 28.13
CA PRO A 272 -11.28 28.97 27.56
C PRO A 272 -10.29 28.08 28.34
N LEU A 273 -10.43 27.98 29.67
CA LEU A 273 -9.59 27.11 30.48
C LEU A 273 -9.91 25.64 30.24
N ALA A 274 -11.19 25.25 30.31
CA ALA A 274 -11.64 23.90 29.98
C ALA A 274 -11.24 23.49 28.56
N ILE A 275 -11.36 24.40 27.59
CA ILE A 275 -10.93 24.20 26.20
C ILE A 275 -9.42 23.96 26.12
N TYR A 276 -8.60 24.82 26.71
CA TYR A 276 -7.15 24.65 26.71
C TYR A 276 -6.74 23.31 27.35
N ASN A 277 -7.28 23.01 28.54
CA ASN A 277 -6.99 21.78 29.26
C ASN A 277 -7.43 20.55 28.44
N TYR A 278 -8.56 20.60 27.74
CA TYR A 278 -9.00 19.51 26.86
C TYR A 278 -7.99 19.27 25.75
N VAL A 279 -7.64 20.29 24.96
CA VAL A 279 -6.73 20.12 23.81
C VAL A 279 -5.35 19.65 24.29
N TYR A 280 -4.82 20.24 25.37
CA TYR A 280 -3.54 19.83 25.95
C TYR A 280 -3.56 18.36 26.40
N ASN A 281 -4.61 17.94 27.12
CA ASN A 281 -4.67 16.63 27.79
C ASN A 281 -5.11 15.47 26.89
N THR A 282 -5.72 15.76 25.73
CA THR A 282 -6.36 14.72 24.89
C THR A 282 -5.70 14.51 23.54
N ILE A 283 -4.91 15.48 23.04
CA ILE A 283 -4.33 15.41 21.71
C ILE A 283 -2.84 15.08 21.78
N GLU A 284 -2.43 13.95 21.21
CA GLU A 284 -1.03 13.54 21.13
C GLU A 284 -0.24 14.44 20.18
N TYR A 285 0.98 14.80 20.58
CA TYR A 285 1.91 15.52 19.70
C TYR A 285 2.59 14.58 18.71
N VAL A 286 2.52 14.96 17.43
CA VAL A 286 3.28 14.36 16.33
C VAL A 286 4.33 15.37 15.87
N PRO A 287 5.62 15.02 15.78
CA PRO A 287 6.63 15.90 15.18
C PRO A 287 6.36 16.10 13.69
N ALA A 288 5.61 17.13 13.33
CA ALA A 288 5.29 17.44 11.94
C ALA A 288 5.22 18.96 11.73
N HIS A 289 5.81 19.41 10.62
CA HIS A 289 5.79 20.80 10.20
C HIS A 289 4.70 21.04 9.16
N GLY A 290 3.91 22.10 9.33
CA GLY A 290 2.82 22.45 8.44
C GLY A 290 1.43 22.06 8.95
N SER A 291 0.38 22.64 8.34
CA SER A 291 -1.02 22.25 8.55
C SER A 291 -1.33 21.01 7.72
N ILE A 292 -1.74 19.91 8.36
CA ILE A 292 -1.96 18.61 7.72
C ILE A 292 -3.42 18.20 7.82
N GLN A 293 -4.00 18.22 9.02
CA GLN A 293 -5.32 17.63 9.29
C GLN A 293 -6.41 18.69 9.52
N GLY A 294 -6.01 19.88 9.97
CA GLY A 294 -6.97 20.89 10.42
C GLY A 294 -7.74 20.48 11.68
N ALA A 295 -8.57 21.38 12.20
CA ALA A 295 -9.16 21.28 13.54
C ALA A 295 -10.05 20.03 13.74
N ASP A 296 -10.96 19.75 12.80
CA ASP A 296 -11.94 18.66 12.98
C ASP A 296 -11.24 17.30 12.99
N TYR A 297 -10.38 17.06 12.01
CA TYR A 297 -9.68 15.79 11.93
C TYR A 297 -8.62 15.64 13.03
N THR A 298 -8.02 16.73 13.54
CA THR A 298 -7.17 16.67 14.75
C THR A 298 -7.98 16.23 15.97
N LEU A 299 -9.20 16.74 16.14
CA LEU A 299 -10.09 16.33 17.22
C LEU A 299 -10.51 14.86 17.07
N PHE A 300 -10.72 14.44 15.83
CA PHE A 300 -11.10 13.07 15.48
C PHE A 300 -9.96 12.08 15.70
N SER A 301 -8.77 12.39 15.19
CA SER A 301 -7.57 11.55 15.23
C SER A 301 -6.91 11.50 16.62
N LYS A 302 -7.27 12.46 17.49
CA LYS A 302 -6.65 12.67 18.81
C LYS A 302 -5.14 12.83 18.77
N ARG A 303 -4.60 13.28 17.64
CA ARG A 303 -3.16 13.50 17.43
C ARG A 303 -2.93 14.58 16.37
N GLY A 304 -1.80 15.27 16.44
CA GLY A 304 -1.44 16.24 15.41
C GLY A 304 -0.17 17.01 15.73
N GLY A 305 0.37 17.67 14.70
CA GLY A 305 1.48 18.60 14.86
C GLY A 305 1.10 19.86 15.63
N ALA A 306 2.07 20.74 15.83
CA ALA A 306 1.85 22.01 16.55
C ALA A 306 0.76 22.86 15.87
N ILE A 307 0.74 22.90 14.54
CA ILE A 307 -0.21 23.68 13.73
C ILE A 307 -1.61 23.09 13.79
N ASP A 308 -1.74 21.76 13.73
CA ASP A 308 -3.00 21.04 13.84
C ASP A 308 -3.63 21.25 15.23
N GLN A 309 -2.85 21.11 16.31
CA GLN A 309 -3.32 21.37 17.68
C GLN A 309 -3.67 22.84 17.91
N ALA A 310 -2.87 23.78 17.40
CA ALA A 310 -3.20 25.19 17.43
C ALA A 310 -4.49 25.49 16.67
N SER A 311 -4.73 24.83 15.53
CA SER A 311 -5.95 25.02 14.74
C SER A 311 -7.19 24.49 15.45
N LEU A 312 -7.09 23.34 16.13
CA LEU A 312 -8.15 22.84 17.00
C LEU A 312 -8.46 23.82 18.14
N LEU A 313 -7.44 24.32 18.83
CA LEU A 313 -7.62 25.29 19.92
C LEU A 313 -8.25 26.60 19.42
N VAL A 314 -7.78 27.15 18.29
CA VAL A 314 -8.38 28.33 17.65
C VAL A 314 -9.84 28.09 17.28
N SER A 315 -10.17 26.94 16.71
CA SER A 315 -11.55 26.60 16.33
C SER A 315 -12.49 26.60 17.54
N LEU A 316 -12.13 25.90 18.62
CA LEU A 316 -12.96 25.79 19.82
C LEU A 316 -13.15 27.15 20.53
N LEU A 317 -12.10 27.98 20.57
CA LEU A 317 -12.17 29.33 21.15
C LEU A 317 -13.07 30.25 20.30
N ARG A 318 -12.90 30.25 18.98
CA ARG A 318 -13.73 31.05 18.07
C ARG A 318 -15.19 30.59 18.09
N ALA A 319 -15.45 29.28 18.16
CA ALA A 319 -16.79 28.72 18.33
C ALA A 319 -17.43 29.13 19.67
N SER A 320 -16.59 29.49 20.66
CA SER A 320 -16.97 30.05 21.96
C SER A 320 -16.97 31.59 21.97
N ASN A 321 -16.98 32.22 20.78
CA ASN A 321 -16.95 33.67 20.60
C ASN A 321 -15.76 34.36 21.30
N THR A 322 -14.65 33.65 21.48
CA THR A 322 -13.39 34.17 22.01
C THR A 322 -12.44 34.46 20.85
N PRO A 323 -12.09 35.73 20.58
CA PRO A 323 -11.13 36.07 19.54
C PRO A 323 -9.80 35.34 19.76
N ALA A 324 -9.35 34.60 18.75
CA ALA A 324 -8.13 33.81 18.81
C ALA A 324 -7.29 33.98 17.55
N ARG A 325 -5.97 33.89 17.67
CA ARG A 325 -5.03 33.98 16.54
C ARG A 325 -3.88 33.00 16.71
N TYR A 326 -3.28 32.59 15.59
CA TYR A 326 -2.05 31.82 15.61
C TYR A 326 -0.87 32.74 15.89
N VAL A 327 0.17 32.19 16.50
CA VAL A 327 1.49 32.80 16.54
C VAL A 327 2.50 31.78 16.06
N TYR A 328 3.15 32.08 14.94
CA TYR A 328 4.24 31.27 14.40
C TYR A 328 5.57 31.87 14.87
N GLY A 329 6.52 31.08 15.32
CA GLY A 329 7.78 31.63 15.82
C GLY A 329 8.93 30.65 15.95
N SER A 330 10.13 31.20 16.13
CA SER A 330 11.34 30.48 16.51
C SER A 330 11.50 30.55 18.03
N VAL A 331 11.60 29.40 18.69
CA VAL A 331 11.68 29.27 20.15
C VAL A 331 12.93 28.51 20.56
N GLU A 332 13.39 28.74 21.79
CA GLU A 332 14.39 27.90 22.44
C GLU A 332 13.74 27.13 23.59
N VAL A 333 13.93 25.81 23.59
CA VAL A 333 13.38 24.90 24.61
C VAL A 333 14.50 24.08 25.26
N ASP A 334 14.22 23.58 26.46
CA ASP A 334 15.16 22.74 27.20
C ASP A 334 15.38 21.41 26.49
N ILE A 335 16.64 20.96 26.45
CA ILE A 335 17.00 19.72 25.74
C ILE A 335 16.39 18.47 26.41
N THR A 336 16.31 18.44 27.73
CA THR A 336 15.77 17.29 28.49
C THR A 336 14.28 17.15 28.24
N GLN A 337 13.56 18.27 28.27
CA GLN A 337 12.13 18.29 27.94
C GLN A 337 11.89 17.90 26.47
N SER A 338 12.77 18.29 25.56
CA SER A 338 12.68 17.96 24.13
C SER A 338 12.86 16.47 23.86
N LEU A 339 13.83 15.82 24.51
CA LEU A 339 14.05 14.38 24.43
C LEU A 339 12.80 13.58 24.84
N ASN A 340 12.14 14.00 25.93
CA ASN A 340 10.87 13.42 26.37
C ASN A 340 9.73 13.72 25.39
N TRP A 341 9.61 14.98 24.95
CA TRP A 341 8.51 15.47 24.13
C TRP A 341 8.39 14.74 22.79
N VAL A 342 9.51 14.42 22.12
CA VAL A 342 9.50 13.69 20.84
C VAL A 342 9.35 12.18 20.99
N GLY A 343 9.08 11.65 22.19
CA GLY A 343 8.83 10.22 22.38
C GLY A 343 9.84 9.50 23.27
N GLY A 344 10.65 10.23 24.04
CA GLY A 344 11.52 9.65 25.07
C GLY A 344 12.84 9.08 24.52
N VAL A 345 13.39 9.69 23.47
CA VAL A 345 14.71 9.30 22.94
C VAL A 345 15.82 9.64 23.92
N ARG A 346 16.95 8.91 23.87
CA ARG A 346 18.05 9.05 24.82
C ARG A 346 19.20 9.92 24.31
N ASN A 347 19.24 10.16 23.00
CA ASN A 347 20.30 10.89 22.31
C ASN A 347 19.75 12.13 21.60
N VAL A 348 20.57 13.18 21.53
CA VAL A 348 20.17 14.46 20.90
C VAL A 348 20.13 14.36 19.38
N GLU A 349 20.93 13.48 18.78
CA GLU A 349 20.90 13.16 17.35
C GLU A 349 19.58 12.50 16.98
N ALA A 350 19.08 11.56 17.80
CA ALA A 350 17.79 10.93 17.58
C ALA A 350 16.63 11.94 17.64
N LEU A 351 16.72 12.91 18.56
CA LEU A 351 15.79 14.05 18.63
C LEU A 351 15.82 14.88 17.34
N GLN A 352 17.02 15.24 16.85
CA GLN A 352 17.14 16.00 15.60
C GLN A 352 16.64 15.22 14.39
N ASN A 353 16.90 13.91 14.33
CA ASN A 353 16.43 13.06 13.25
C ASN A 353 14.90 13.02 13.21
N LEU A 354 14.22 12.78 14.33
CA LEU A 354 12.75 12.75 14.38
C LEU A 354 12.12 14.09 13.97
N LEU A 355 12.70 15.22 14.41
CA LEU A 355 12.23 16.55 14.03
C LEU A 355 12.50 16.84 12.55
N GLY A 356 13.70 16.48 12.05
CA GLY A 356 14.10 16.66 10.66
C GLY A 356 13.22 15.85 9.69
N GLN A 357 12.94 14.59 10.03
CA GLN A 357 12.03 13.71 9.30
C GLN A 357 10.62 14.32 9.20
N GLY A 358 10.12 14.89 10.31
CA GLY A 358 8.86 15.65 10.34
C GLY A 358 8.91 17.00 9.63
N GLY A 359 10.05 17.38 9.06
CA GLY A 359 10.28 18.66 8.41
C GLY A 359 10.36 19.87 9.34
N VAL A 360 10.45 19.67 10.65
CA VAL A 360 10.47 20.72 11.67
C VAL A 360 11.85 21.39 11.70
N PRO A 361 11.96 22.69 11.34
CA PRO A 361 13.22 23.41 11.44
C PRO A 361 13.71 23.41 12.88
N ASN A 362 14.95 22.96 13.08
CA ASN A 362 15.55 22.78 14.39
C ASN A 362 17.07 22.95 14.35
N PHE A 363 17.66 23.31 15.49
CA PHE A 363 19.11 23.46 15.65
C PHE A 363 19.50 23.27 17.13
N LEU A 364 20.51 22.44 17.39
CA LEU A 364 21.05 22.25 18.74
C LEU A 364 22.04 23.36 19.10
N ILE A 365 21.79 24.03 20.21
CA ILE A 365 22.72 25.01 20.78
C ILE A 365 23.58 24.29 21.82
N THR A 366 24.88 24.18 21.54
CA THR A 366 25.87 23.54 22.42
C THR A 366 26.60 24.55 23.31
N ASP A 367 27.10 24.08 24.45
CA ASP A 367 28.09 24.81 25.23
C ASP A 367 29.51 24.74 24.62
N HIS A 368 30.49 25.36 25.29
CA HIS A 368 31.89 25.38 24.86
C HIS A 368 32.56 24.00 24.84
N ASN A 369 31.97 22.99 25.50
CA ASN A 369 32.45 21.62 25.52
C ASN A 369 31.72 20.75 24.47
N GLY A 370 30.85 21.34 23.64
CA GLY A 370 30.07 20.62 22.62
C GLY A 370 28.83 19.92 23.17
N VAL A 371 28.44 20.15 24.43
CA VAL A 371 27.25 19.51 25.02
C VAL A 371 26.01 20.33 24.66
N ALA A 372 25.02 19.70 24.02
CA ALA A 372 23.74 20.33 23.71
C ALA A 372 23.02 20.76 25.00
N LYS A 373 22.58 22.02 25.05
CA LYS A 373 21.86 22.60 26.20
C LYS A 373 20.45 23.04 25.86
N ARG A 374 20.24 23.53 24.63
CA ARG A 374 18.95 24.06 24.17
C ARG A 374 18.69 23.56 22.76
N LEU A 375 17.42 23.35 22.45
CA LEU A 375 16.97 23.15 21.09
C LEU A 375 16.30 24.44 20.63
N LYS A 376 16.84 25.05 19.57
CA LYS A 376 16.15 26.10 18.83
C LYS A 376 15.24 25.42 17.80
N MET A 377 13.99 25.81 17.68
CA MET A 377 13.08 25.25 16.67
C MET A 377 12.01 26.23 16.22
N GLU A 378 11.42 26.00 15.06
CA GLU A 378 10.16 26.67 14.68
C GLU A 378 8.97 25.95 15.30
N HIS A 379 8.02 26.74 15.80
CA HIS A 379 6.87 26.25 16.54
C HIS A 379 5.66 27.19 16.41
N VAL A 380 4.47 26.69 16.76
CA VAL A 380 3.21 27.44 16.65
C VAL A 380 2.39 27.29 17.92
N TRP A 381 1.90 28.41 18.44
CA TRP A 381 0.98 28.46 19.58
C TRP A 381 -0.20 29.40 19.27
N VAL A 382 -1.11 29.55 20.23
CA VAL A 382 -2.32 30.38 20.09
C VAL A 382 -2.25 31.58 21.03
N GLU A 383 -2.75 32.71 20.60
CA GLU A 383 -3.12 33.81 21.49
C GLU A 383 -4.64 33.98 21.48
N ALA A 384 -5.24 34.01 22.67
CA ALA A 384 -6.68 34.17 22.87
C ALA A 384 -6.96 35.46 23.64
N GLN A 385 -8.03 36.17 23.30
CA GLN A 385 -8.42 37.37 24.03
C GLN A 385 -9.28 37.02 25.25
N ILE A 386 -8.70 37.10 26.44
CA ILE A 386 -9.36 36.82 27.72
C ILE A 386 -9.39 38.11 28.53
N GLU A 387 -10.58 38.54 28.96
CA GLU A 387 -10.77 39.79 29.72
C GLU A 387 -10.11 41.02 29.08
N GLY A 388 -10.07 41.07 27.75
CA GLY A 388 -9.47 42.16 26.99
C GLY A 388 -7.96 42.06 26.76
N GLN A 389 -7.28 41.02 27.28
CA GLN A 389 -5.84 40.78 27.13
C GLN A 389 -5.57 39.58 26.24
N TRP A 390 -4.49 39.63 25.44
CA TRP A 390 -4.01 38.47 24.69
C TRP A 390 -3.22 37.55 25.63
N VAL A 391 -3.70 36.32 25.78
CA VAL A 391 -3.07 35.26 26.58
C VAL A 391 -2.49 34.22 25.64
N ALA A 392 -1.19 33.94 25.77
CA ALA A 392 -0.50 32.95 24.95
C ALA A 392 -0.65 31.54 25.52
N LEU A 393 -1.10 30.61 24.69
CA LEU A 393 -1.46 29.24 25.02
C LEU A 393 -0.82 28.29 24.01
N ASP A 394 0.09 27.43 24.47
CA ASP A 394 0.61 26.33 23.67
C ASP A 394 -0.02 25.01 24.11
N PRO A 395 -0.84 24.38 23.26
CA PRO A 395 -1.43 23.08 23.57
C PRO A 395 -0.50 21.90 23.26
N SER A 396 0.62 22.10 22.57
CA SER A 396 1.40 21.04 21.92
C SER A 396 2.72 20.72 22.61
N PHE A 397 3.40 21.69 23.24
CA PHE A 397 4.56 21.43 24.09
C PHE A 397 4.14 20.78 25.41
N LYS A 398 4.27 19.46 25.46
CA LYS A 398 3.82 18.63 26.59
C LYS A 398 4.82 17.55 26.94
N GLN A 399 4.71 17.04 28.16
CA GLN A 399 5.58 15.98 28.66
C GLN A 399 4.80 14.67 28.77
N TYR A 400 5.52 13.57 28.70
CA TYR A 400 4.95 12.24 28.68
C TYR A 400 5.56 11.33 29.75
N THR A 401 4.72 10.52 30.36
CA THR A 401 5.16 9.32 31.06
C THR A 401 5.20 8.17 30.08
N HIS A 402 6.35 7.50 30.02
CA HIS A 402 6.54 6.29 29.23
C HIS A 402 6.39 5.09 30.14
N GLU A 403 5.45 4.21 29.81
CA GLU A 403 5.24 2.94 30.47
C GLU A 403 5.88 1.85 29.59
N GLU A 404 6.83 1.11 30.16
CA GLU A 404 7.37 -0.08 29.50
C GLU A 404 6.29 -1.16 29.43
N GLY A 405 6.22 -1.82 28.28
CA GLY A 405 5.40 -3.01 28.12
C GLY A 405 5.99 -4.21 28.85
N ILE A 406 5.26 -5.33 28.80
CA ILE A 406 5.77 -6.61 29.30
C ILE A 406 6.98 -7.00 28.43
N ASP A 407 8.08 -7.46 29.03
CA ASP A 407 9.23 -7.98 28.28
C ASP A 407 8.92 -9.40 27.79
N LEU A 408 8.64 -9.48 26.50
CA LEU A 408 8.15 -10.69 25.86
C LEU A 408 9.28 -11.65 25.57
N ASN A 409 10.49 -11.11 25.42
CA ASN A 409 11.72 -11.89 25.23
C ASN A 409 12.00 -12.80 26.42
N ALA A 410 11.65 -12.34 27.62
CA ALA A 410 11.75 -13.16 28.82
C ALA A 410 10.75 -14.34 28.84
N ALA A 411 9.59 -14.19 28.19
CA ALA A 411 8.56 -15.24 28.10
C ALA A 411 8.88 -16.32 27.05
N MET A 412 9.66 -15.95 26.03
CA MET A 412 10.09 -16.84 24.95
C MET A 412 11.07 -17.91 25.36
N ASP A 413 12.04 -17.54 26.22
CA ASP A 413 13.16 -18.38 26.64
C ASP A 413 13.78 -19.17 25.48
N THR A 414 14.13 -18.49 24.38
CA THR A 414 14.61 -19.13 23.17
C THR A 414 15.86 -18.43 22.65
N ASP A 415 16.83 -19.23 22.26
CA ASP A 415 18.11 -18.80 21.69
C ASP A 415 17.96 -18.56 20.18
N PRO A 416 18.15 -17.31 19.71
CA PRO A 416 18.08 -16.96 18.28
C PRO A 416 19.01 -17.82 17.42
N ASP A 417 20.22 -18.13 17.87
CA ASP A 417 21.17 -18.90 17.08
C ASP A 417 20.73 -20.37 16.92
N GLN A 418 20.06 -20.92 17.95
CA GLN A 418 19.48 -22.27 17.86
C GLN A 418 18.29 -22.33 16.93
N LEU A 419 17.45 -21.29 16.95
CA LEU A 419 16.32 -21.16 16.03
C LEU A 419 16.81 -21.08 14.57
N TYR A 420 17.93 -20.38 14.32
CA TYR A 420 18.58 -20.31 12.99
C TYR A 420 19.08 -21.67 12.54
N ALA A 421 19.84 -22.34 13.39
CA ALA A 421 20.36 -23.65 13.10
C ALA A 421 19.22 -24.65 12.81
N ALA A 422 18.11 -24.59 13.55
CA ALA A 422 16.95 -25.45 13.36
C ALA A 422 16.24 -25.20 12.02
N LEU A 423 16.07 -23.93 11.64
CA LEU A 423 15.36 -23.53 10.42
C LEU A 423 16.19 -23.74 9.14
N THR A 424 17.51 -23.67 9.23
CA THR A 424 18.42 -23.83 8.08
C THR A 424 19.02 -25.23 7.96
N ALA A 425 18.81 -26.12 8.94
CA ALA A 425 19.39 -27.47 8.96
C ALA A 425 19.08 -28.31 7.71
N ALA A 426 17.90 -28.13 7.11
CA ALA A 426 17.47 -28.85 5.91
C ALA A 426 17.58 -28.03 4.61
N ALA A 427 18.00 -26.77 4.70
CA ALA A 427 18.04 -25.86 3.57
C ALA A 427 19.40 -25.88 2.86
N ASP A 428 19.37 -25.66 1.56
CA ASP A 428 20.56 -25.39 0.75
C ASP A 428 20.82 -23.88 0.79
N VAL A 429 21.82 -23.46 1.57
CA VAL A 429 22.20 -22.06 1.76
C VAL A 429 23.61 -21.83 1.18
N ASP A 430 23.69 -20.97 0.17
CA ASP A 430 24.95 -20.53 -0.43
C ASP A 430 25.25 -19.09 -0.01
N HIS A 431 26.24 -18.94 0.87
CA HIS A 431 26.67 -17.65 1.39
C HIS A 431 27.53 -16.84 0.42
N GLU A 432 28.20 -17.49 -0.53
CA GLU A 432 29.05 -16.82 -1.51
C GLU A 432 28.19 -16.21 -2.62
N ASN A 433 27.26 -17.00 -3.15
CA ASN A 433 26.35 -16.57 -4.22
C ASN A 433 25.07 -15.91 -3.70
N LYS A 434 24.85 -15.87 -2.38
CA LYS A 434 23.69 -15.27 -1.72
C LYS A 434 22.36 -15.90 -2.17
N THR A 435 22.29 -17.23 -2.08
CA THR A 435 21.11 -17.97 -2.52
C THR A 435 20.60 -18.94 -1.46
N VAL A 436 19.29 -19.19 -1.45
CA VAL A 436 18.66 -20.21 -0.60
C VAL A 436 17.72 -21.10 -1.38
N ARG A 437 17.55 -22.34 -0.93
CA ARG A 437 16.52 -23.26 -1.41
C ARG A 437 16.12 -24.26 -0.33
N GLY A 438 14.86 -24.71 -0.36
CA GLY A 438 14.44 -25.90 0.40
C GLY A 438 14.25 -25.66 1.90
N LEU A 439 13.90 -24.45 2.30
CA LEU A 439 13.53 -24.14 3.67
C LEU A 439 12.23 -24.87 4.05
N ASP A 440 12.22 -25.55 5.21
CA ASP A 440 11.04 -26.25 5.69
C ASP A 440 10.03 -25.27 6.31
N GLN A 441 9.12 -24.79 5.47
CA GLN A 441 8.10 -23.82 5.88
C GLN A 441 7.07 -24.41 6.85
N ALA A 442 6.81 -25.72 6.80
CA ALA A 442 5.88 -26.38 7.71
C ALA A 442 6.48 -26.48 9.11
N TYR A 443 7.77 -26.81 9.20
CA TYR A 443 8.52 -26.80 10.45
C TYR A 443 8.65 -25.37 11.01
N ALA A 444 8.89 -24.38 10.16
CA ALA A 444 8.91 -22.98 10.56
C ALA A 444 7.57 -22.53 11.19
N ALA A 445 6.45 -22.87 10.54
CA ALA A 445 5.12 -22.58 11.07
C ALA A 445 4.85 -23.30 12.40
N GLN A 446 5.29 -24.55 12.54
CA GLN A 446 5.14 -25.30 13.80
C GLN A 446 5.93 -24.64 14.95
N LEU A 447 7.18 -24.28 14.72
CA LEU A 447 8.05 -23.68 15.73
C LEU A 447 7.51 -22.33 16.21
N VAL A 448 6.96 -21.53 15.30
CA VAL A 448 6.23 -20.29 15.63
C VAL A 448 5.05 -20.60 16.55
N SER A 449 4.20 -21.56 16.19
CA SER A 449 3.03 -21.94 16.99
C SER A 449 3.37 -22.51 18.39
N GLU A 450 4.54 -23.12 18.56
CA GLU A 450 5.00 -23.57 19.88
C GLU A 450 5.40 -22.39 20.78
N LEU A 451 6.00 -21.37 20.19
CA LEU A 451 6.43 -20.17 20.91
C LEU A 451 5.24 -19.28 21.26
N GLU A 452 4.26 -19.15 20.35
CA GLU A 452 2.94 -18.55 20.60
C GLU A 452 2.38 -18.98 21.94
N LYS A 453 2.29 -20.29 22.10
CA LYS A 453 1.69 -20.91 23.26
C LYS A 453 2.49 -20.65 24.54
N LYS A 454 3.84 -20.63 24.47
CA LYS A 454 4.66 -20.28 25.65
C LYS A 454 4.37 -18.86 26.14
N VAL A 455 4.25 -17.95 25.18
CA VAL A 455 4.09 -16.53 25.45
C VAL A 455 2.68 -16.20 25.94
N GLU A 456 1.68 -16.88 25.38
CA GLU A 456 0.33 -16.95 25.94
C GLU A 456 0.38 -17.39 27.39
N ASP A 457 0.89 -18.61 27.61
CA ASP A 457 0.84 -19.26 28.92
C ASP A 457 1.51 -18.34 29.96
N TYR A 458 2.59 -17.66 29.56
CA TYR A 458 3.25 -16.66 30.39
C TYR A 458 2.33 -15.51 30.78
N ILE A 459 1.56 -14.94 29.85
CA ILE A 459 0.67 -13.81 30.15
C ILE A 459 -0.54 -14.24 30.95
N GLN A 460 -1.17 -15.37 30.58
CA GLN A 460 -2.31 -15.87 31.33
C GLN A 460 -1.93 -16.17 32.79
N LEU A 461 -0.71 -16.67 33.01
CA LEU A 461 -0.20 -17.02 34.33
C LEU A 461 0.28 -15.80 35.14
N ASN A 462 1.04 -14.88 34.53
CA ASN A 462 1.71 -13.79 35.25
C ASN A 462 0.99 -12.44 35.16
N HIS A 463 0.20 -12.22 34.11
CA HIS A 463 -0.43 -10.93 33.79
C HIS A 463 -1.89 -11.07 33.32
N PRO A 464 -2.78 -11.76 34.07
CA PRO A 464 -4.10 -12.14 33.57
C PRO A 464 -5.01 -10.94 33.20
N ASN A 465 -4.82 -9.78 33.82
CA ASN A 465 -5.66 -8.59 33.57
C ASN A 465 -5.02 -7.55 32.63
N ALA A 466 -3.90 -7.86 31.97
CA ALA A 466 -3.13 -6.89 31.21
C ALA A 466 -3.84 -6.49 29.92
N LYS A 467 -4.08 -5.18 29.70
CA LYS A 467 -4.63 -4.58 28.48
C LYS A 467 -3.60 -4.44 27.36
N PHE A 468 -4.04 -4.18 26.13
CA PHE A 468 -3.14 -3.90 24.98
C PHE A 468 -2.00 -2.94 25.35
N ASN A 469 -2.33 -1.82 26.00
CA ASN A 469 -1.35 -0.82 26.44
C ASN A 469 -0.46 -1.29 27.60
N ASP A 470 -0.89 -2.25 28.41
CA ASP A 470 -0.06 -2.83 29.47
C ASP A 470 0.97 -3.80 28.89
N ILE A 471 0.62 -4.50 27.81
CA ILE A 471 1.51 -5.44 27.11
C ILE A 471 2.49 -4.69 26.21
N ALA A 472 1.95 -3.81 25.37
CA ALA A 472 2.73 -3.08 24.39
C ALA A 472 3.45 -1.88 25.04
N GLY A 473 3.15 -1.54 26.28
CA GLY A 473 3.55 -0.27 26.88
C GLY A 473 2.81 0.92 26.27
N GLY A 474 3.15 2.13 26.70
CA GLY A 474 2.44 3.31 26.22
C GLY A 474 3.13 4.63 26.52
N LYS A 475 2.74 5.65 25.76
CA LYS A 475 3.07 7.04 26.02
C LYS A 475 1.79 7.73 26.51
N LYS A 476 1.81 8.29 27.72
CA LYS A 476 0.67 9.02 28.28
C LYS A 476 1.05 10.48 28.51
N ILE A 477 0.18 11.39 28.09
CA ILE A 477 0.36 12.82 28.36
C ILE A 477 0.34 13.02 29.88
N VAL A 478 1.36 13.71 30.41
CA VAL A 478 1.31 14.24 31.77
C VAL A 478 0.25 15.32 31.78
N LYS A 479 -0.93 14.99 32.29
CA LYS A 479 -2.09 15.87 32.25
C LYS A 479 -1.85 17.14 33.07
N THR A 480 -2.31 18.26 32.54
CA THR A 480 -2.46 19.50 33.31
C THR A 480 -3.78 19.46 34.09
N GLU A 481 -3.72 19.81 35.38
CA GLU A 481 -4.88 20.06 36.26
C GLU A 481 -5.00 21.56 36.58
N ALA A 482 -4.50 22.43 35.70
CA ALA A 482 -4.47 23.86 35.94
C ALA A 482 -5.88 24.42 36.19
N GLU A 483 -6.03 25.12 37.32
CA GLU A 483 -7.25 25.85 37.70
C GLU A 483 -7.30 27.27 37.09
N VAL A 484 -6.20 27.71 36.45
CA VAL A 484 -6.08 28.99 35.76
C VAL A 484 -5.29 28.80 34.46
N LEU A 485 -5.51 29.67 33.49
CA LEU A 485 -4.74 29.64 32.24
C LEU A 485 -3.24 29.91 32.51
N PRO A 486 -2.33 29.28 31.74
CA PRO A 486 -0.91 29.55 31.85
C PRO A 486 -0.59 31.05 31.73
N VAL A 487 0.21 31.57 32.66
CA VAL A 487 0.64 32.98 32.68
C VAL A 487 1.87 33.24 31.79
N ALA A 488 2.56 32.18 31.35
CA ALA A 488 3.73 32.25 30.48
C ALA A 488 3.84 30.97 29.64
N LEU A 489 4.49 31.09 28.48
CA LEU A 489 4.84 29.95 27.63
C LEU A 489 5.95 29.10 28.27
N PRO A 490 6.00 27.79 27.99
CA PRO A 490 6.96 26.87 28.60
C PRO A 490 8.38 26.97 28.03
N TYR A 491 8.65 27.92 27.13
CA TYR A 491 9.94 28.05 26.44
C TYR A 491 10.96 28.82 27.28
N ILE A 492 12.25 28.58 27.02
CA ILE A 492 13.34 29.37 27.60
C ILE A 492 13.31 30.80 27.04
N SER A 493 13.11 30.92 25.71
CA SER A 493 12.95 32.20 25.04
C SER A 493 12.19 32.09 23.72
N VAL A 494 11.57 33.18 23.30
CA VAL A 494 11.02 33.37 21.96
C VAL A 494 12.00 34.26 21.19
N VAL A 495 12.65 33.70 20.17
CA VAL A 495 13.67 34.39 19.36
C VAL A 495 13.02 35.34 18.35
N ALA A 496 11.97 34.86 17.69
CA ALA A 496 11.17 35.63 16.72
C ALA A 496 9.75 35.09 16.70
N SER A 497 8.76 35.94 16.47
CA SER A 497 7.36 35.51 16.32
C SER A 497 6.57 36.42 15.39
N GLN A 498 5.51 35.86 14.81
CA GLN A 498 4.59 36.54 13.91
C GLN A 498 3.15 36.09 14.20
N PRO A 499 2.29 36.97 14.75
CA PRO A 499 0.86 36.70 14.87
C PRO A 499 0.17 36.63 13.51
N LEU A 500 -0.78 35.73 13.37
CA LEU A 500 -1.51 35.43 12.14
C LEU A 500 -2.99 35.17 12.44
N ALA A 501 -3.90 35.91 11.78
CA ALA A 501 -5.33 35.63 11.87
C ALA A 501 -5.67 34.28 11.21
N GLN A 502 -5.01 33.96 10.10
CA GLN A 502 -5.11 32.71 9.36
C GLN A 502 -3.71 32.27 8.91
N LEU A 503 -3.50 30.97 8.77
CA LEU A 503 -2.24 30.41 8.29
C LEU A 503 -2.03 30.74 6.80
N PRO A 504 -0.81 31.12 6.37
CA PRO A 504 -0.48 31.22 4.95
C PRO A 504 -0.58 29.88 4.21
N SER A 505 -0.88 29.91 2.91
CA SER A 505 -1.01 28.68 2.10
C SER A 505 0.31 27.92 1.92
N ASN A 506 1.46 28.60 2.06
CA ASN A 506 2.79 27.99 1.94
C ASN A 506 3.26 27.28 3.22
N ILE A 507 2.41 27.18 4.24
CA ILE A 507 2.62 26.29 5.39
C ILE A 507 1.51 25.24 5.52
N ARG A 508 0.69 25.05 4.48
CA ARG A 508 -0.31 23.97 4.40
C ARG A 508 0.16 22.88 3.47
N HIS A 509 0.08 21.63 3.92
CA HIS A 509 0.30 20.49 3.04
C HIS A 509 -0.78 20.43 1.96
N LYS A 510 -0.42 19.89 0.79
CA LYS A 510 -1.35 19.72 -0.32
C LYS A 510 -1.24 18.35 -0.94
N PHE A 511 -2.37 17.81 -1.38
CA PHE A 511 -2.41 16.68 -2.29
C PHE A 511 -2.54 17.18 -3.73
N GLY A 512 -1.75 16.59 -4.63
CA GLY A 512 -1.80 16.88 -6.05
C GLY A 512 -2.07 15.60 -6.83
N PHE A 513 -2.86 15.71 -7.89
CA PHE A 513 -3.20 14.61 -8.79
C PHE A 513 -3.27 15.13 -10.23
N THR A 514 -2.60 14.45 -11.16
CA THR A 514 -2.76 14.70 -12.60
C THR A 514 -3.04 13.41 -13.35
N LEU A 515 -3.88 13.51 -14.38
CA LEU A 515 -4.08 12.45 -15.37
C LEU A 515 -3.45 12.89 -16.68
N ASN A 516 -2.53 12.09 -17.19
CA ASN A 516 -1.76 12.35 -18.40
C ASN A 516 -1.92 11.22 -19.41
N ASP A 517 -1.68 11.49 -20.69
CA ASP A 517 -1.43 10.42 -21.66
C ASP A 517 0.04 9.99 -21.66
N ASN A 518 0.35 8.98 -22.47
CA ASN A 518 1.71 8.49 -22.69
C ASN A 518 2.67 9.52 -23.32
N TYR A 519 2.18 10.70 -23.75
CA TYR A 519 2.97 11.81 -24.27
C TYR A 519 3.14 12.95 -23.25
N ARG A 520 2.70 12.72 -21.99
CA ARG A 520 2.71 13.70 -20.90
C ARG A 520 1.84 14.93 -21.14
N ASN A 521 0.84 14.83 -22.01
CA ASN A 521 -0.21 15.85 -22.06
C ASN A 521 -1.14 15.65 -20.87
N THR A 522 -1.43 16.72 -20.12
CA THR A 522 -2.32 16.68 -18.96
C THR A 522 -3.78 16.92 -19.39
N TYR A 523 -4.67 16.04 -18.93
CA TYR A 523 -6.11 16.08 -19.23
C TYR A 523 -6.97 16.39 -18.00
N LEU A 524 -6.46 16.10 -16.80
CA LEU A 524 -7.08 16.42 -15.52
C LEU A 524 -5.98 16.83 -14.53
N ASN A 525 -6.22 17.88 -13.73
CA ASN A 525 -5.31 18.32 -12.67
C ASN A 525 -6.10 18.78 -11.44
N VAL A 526 -5.75 18.25 -10.27
CA VAL A 526 -6.33 18.59 -8.98
C VAL A 526 -5.21 18.95 -8.02
N GLU A 527 -5.36 20.05 -7.30
CA GLU A 527 -4.51 20.44 -6.18
C GLU A 527 -5.42 20.93 -5.05
N MET A 528 -5.36 20.28 -3.89
CA MET A 528 -6.17 20.61 -2.72
C MET A 528 -5.33 20.55 -1.45
N SER A 529 -5.65 21.39 -0.46
CA SER A 529 -4.97 21.32 0.84
C SER A 529 -5.36 20.02 1.58
N LEU A 530 -4.43 19.47 2.35
CA LEU A 530 -4.76 18.30 3.19
C LEU A 530 -5.86 18.57 4.23
N PRO A 531 -5.91 19.74 4.91
CA PRO A 531 -7.03 20.08 5.78
C PRO A 531 -8.40 20.11 5.08
N ALA A 532 -8.46 20.49 3.79
CA ALA A 532 -9.71 20.47 3.03
C ALA A 532 -10.17 19.06 2.63
N LEU A 533 -9.24 18.09 2.61
CA LEU A 533 -9.49 16.69 2.27
C LEU A 533 -9.69 15.80 3.50
N ALA A 534 -9.26 16.25 4.69
CA ALA A 534 -9.26 15.44 5.90
C ALA A 534 -10.63 14.81 6.20
N GLY A 535 -10.65 13.49 6.35
CA GLY A 535 -11.86 12.70 6.62
C GLY A 535 -12.76 12.43 5.40
N LYS A 536 -12.39 12.86 4.19
CA LYS A 536 -13.17 12.66 2.96
C LYS A 536 -12.64 11.48 2.14
N THR A 537 -13.51 10.86 1.33
CA THR A 537 -13.09 9.83 0.36
C THR A 537 -12.64 10.48 -0.95
N LEU A 538 -11.63 9.92 -1.62
CA LEU A 538 -11.09 10.43 -2.89
C LEU A 538 -11.12 9.35 -3.97
N ALA A 539 -11.53 9.67 -5.18
CA ALA A 539 -11.48 8.68 -6.25
C ALA A 539 -11.20 9.29 -7.63
N LEU A 540 -10.51 8.52 -8.47
CA LEU A 540 -10.61 8.68 -9.92
C LEU A 540 -11.59 7.63 -10.42
N HIS A 541 -12.56 8.03 -11.24
CA HIS A 541 -13.36 7.07 -11.98
C HIS A 541 -13.56 7.43 -13.43
N PHE A 542 -13.89 6.42 -14.23
CA PHE A 542 -14.30 6.57 -15.60
C PHE A 542 -15.79 6.22 -15.75
N THR A 543 -16.53 7.07 -16.46
CA THR A 543 -17.96 6.89 -16.75
C THR A 543 -18.20 6.90 -18.27
N PRO A 544 -19.13 6.10 -18.82
CA PRO A 544 -19.42 6.15 -20.25
C PRO A 544 -19.89 7.53 -20.70
N ALA A 545 -19.30 8.07 -21.77
CA ALA A 545 -19.48 9.45 -22.21
C ALA A 545 -20.87 9.76 -22.78
N THR A 546 -21.53 8.77 -23.38
CA THR A 546 -22.84 8.95 -24.02
C THR A 546 -23.81 7.83 -23.70
N GLN A 547 -25.11 8.06 -23.94
CA GLN A 547 -26.14 7.02 -23.81
C GLN A 547 -25.87 5.80 -24.72
N ALA A 548 -25.27 6.01 -25.89
CA ALA A 548 -24.90 4.91 -26.78
C ALA A 548 -23.75 4.07 -26.21
N ASP A 549 -22.78 4.71 -25.54
CA ASP A 549 -21.70 4.04 -24.82
C ASP A 549 -22.26 3.20 -23.66
N ILE A 550 -23.23 3.74 -22.92
CA ILE A 550 -23.95 3.04 -21.85
C ILE A 550 -24.66 1.79 -22.40
N GLU A 551 -25.44 1.94 -23.47
CA GLU A 551 -26.18 0.83 -24.07
C GLU A 551 -25.24 -0.26 -24.62
N MET A 552 -24.13 0.15 -25.23
CA MET A 552 -23.12 -0.78 -25.73
C MET A 552 -22.45 -1.56 -24.61
N LEU A 553 -22.12 -0.88 -23.51
CA LEU A 553 -21.56 -1.48 -22.32
C LEU A 553 -22.53 -2.50 -21.72
N ASN A 554 -23.77 -2.09 -21.46
CA ASN A 554 -24.80 -2.94 -20.88
C ASN A 554 -25.08 -4.20 -21.73
N ALA A 555 -25.03 -4.08 -23.06
CA ALA A 555 -25.19 -5.21 -23.97
C ALA A 555 -24.05 -6.25 -23.92
N LYS A 556 -22.94 -5.93 -23.24
CA LYS A 556 -21.75 -6.79 -23.11
C LYS A 556 -21.49 -7.26 -21.68
N LEU A 557 -22.24 -6.74 -20.70
CA LEU A 557 -22.17 -7.22 -19.32
C LEU A 557 -22.78 -8.64 -19.21
N PRO A 558 -22.23 -9.50 -18.34
CA PRO A 558 -22.78 -10.83 -18.08
C PRO A 558 -24.23 -10.78 -17.62
N GLN A 559 -25.05 -11.71 -18.12
CA GLN A 559 -26.48 -11.78 -17.83
C GLN A 559 -26.81 -12.84 -16.77
N SER A 560 -25.84 -13.66 -16.33
CA SER A 560 -25.97 -14.64 -15.25
C SER A 560 -24.67 -14.86 -14.46
N GLU A 561 -24.76 -15.38 -13.24
CA GLU A 561 -23.62 -15.81 -12.40
C GLU A 561 -22.69 -16.78 -13.17
N SER A 562 -23.27 -17.76 -13.86
CA SER A 562 -22.50 -18.73 -14.66
C SER A 562 -21.75 -18.08 -15.83
N GLU A 563 -22.26 -16.98 -16.39
CA GLU A 563 -21.55 -16.22 -17.42
C GLU A 563 -20.39 -15.45 -16.80
N VAL A 564 -20.50 -14.95 -15.56
CA VAL A 564 -19.39 -14.27 -14.89
C VAL A 564 -18.29 -15.27 -14.52
N THR A 565 -18.61 -16.41 -13.92
CA THR A 565 -17.61 -17.44 -13.56
C THR A 565 -16.96 -18.11 -14.77
N SER A 566 -17.56 -18.03 -15.96
CA SER A 566 -16.98 -18.51 -17.24
C SER A 566 -16.40 -17.39 -18.11
N SER A 567 -16.52 -16.13 -17.69
CA SER A 567 -16.29 -15.00 -18.59
C SER A 567 -14.82 -14.71 -18.84
N ASN A 568 -14.33 -15.21 -19.98
CA ASN A 568 -13.42 -14.44 -20.82
C ASN A 568 -14.16 -13.27 -21.51
N VAL A 569 -14.93 -12.45 -20.79
CA VAL A 569 -15.66 -11.33 -21.39
C VAL A 569 -14.64 -10.29 -21.83
N LYS A 570 -14.38 -10.32 -23.14
CA LYS A 570 -13.46 -9.43 -23.84
C LYS A 570 -14.26 -8.33 -24.51
N LEU A 571 -14.04 -7.11 -24.06
CA LEU A 571 -14.61 -5.91 -24.63
C LEU A 571 -13.69 -5.40 -25.74
N PRO A 572 -14.19 -5.11 -26.95
CA PRO A 572 -13.33 -4.58 -27.99
C PRO A 572 -12.82 -3.19 -27.60
N TYR A 573 -11.51 -2.97 -27.73
CA TYR A 573 -10.89 -1.67 -27.48
C TYR A 573 -11.48 -0.58 -28.40
N GLY A 574 -11.68 0.62 -27.87
CA GLY A 574 -12.00 1.83 -28.65
C GLY A 574 -13.46 2.01 -29.07
N LEU A 575 -14.36 1.09 -28.72
CA LEU A 575 -15.79 1.21 -29.08
C LEU A 575 -16.61 2.04 -28.08
N ILE A 576 -16.20 2.05 -26.81
CA ILE A 576 -16.86 2.78 -25.73
C ILE A 576 -15.96 3.97 -25.36
N GLN A 577 -16.53 5.17 -25.34
CA GLN A 577 -15.86 6.38 -24.88
C GLN A 577 -16.18 6.65 -23.41
N MET A 578 -15.18 7.10 -22.66
CA MET A 578 -15.22 7.29 -21.21
C MET A 578 -14.82 8.71 -20.83
N ASP A 579 -15.55 9.34 -19.92
CA ASP A 579 -15.17 10.56 -19.23
C ASP A 579 -14.41 10.23 -17.95
N ALA A 580 -13.29 10.91 -17.71
CA ALA A 580 -12.55 10.81 -16.46
C ALA A 580 -13.05 11.86 -15.48
N GLU A 581 -13.40 11.46 -14.26
CA GLU A 581 -13.82 12.40 -13.21
C GLU A 581 -13.09 12.10 -11.91
N PHE A 582 -12.65 13.15 -11.22
CA PHE A 582 -12.08 13.07 -9.89
C PHE A 582 -13.13 13.47 -8.86
N LEU A 583 -13.33 12.62 -7.86
CA LEU A 583 -14.33 12.78 -6.83
C LEU A 583 -13.69 13.06 -5.48
N VAL A 584 -14.35 13.95 -4.73
CA VAL A 584 -14.16 14.13 -3.29
C VAL A 584 -15.50 13.87 -2.63
N ASP A 585 -15.54 12.89 -1.74
CA ASP A 585 -16.75 12.17 -1.37
C ASP A 585 -17.52 11.75 -2.64
N THR A 586 -18.77 12.14 -2.79
CA THR A 586 -19.58 11.87 -3.99
C THR A 586 -19.58 13.01 -5.01
N GLN A 587 -18.84 14.10 -4.75
CA GLN A 587 -18.85 15.28 -5.61
C GLN A 587 -17.72 15.23 -6.65
N VAL A 588 -18.08 15.39 -7.92
CA VAL A 588 -17.11 15.58 -9.01
C VAL A 588 -16.48 16.97 -8.87
N VAL A 589 -15.18 17.01 -8.58
CA VAL A 589 -14.42 18.26 -8.41
C VAL A 589 -13.56 18.61 -9.62
N ALA A 590 -13.28 17.65 -10.49
CA ALA A 590 -12.62 17.86 -11.77
C ALA A 590 -13.06 16.80 -12.79
N THR A 591 -13.13 17.20 -14.07
CA THR A 591 -13.45 16.33 -15.20
C THR A 591 -12.36 16.46 -16.26
N GLY A 592 -12.05 15.37 -16.93
CA GLY A 592 -11.12 15.35 -18.05
C GLY A 592 -11.57 16.29 -19.18
N ASN A 593 -10.63 16.93 -19.86
CA ASN A 593 -10.94 17.84 -20.97
C ASN A 593 -11.17 17.12 -22.32
N ARG A 594 -11.20 15.78 -22.33
CA ARG A 594 -11.62 14.94 -23.46
C ARG A 594 -12.16 13.60 -22.98
N ASN A 595 -12.79 12.87 -23.89
CA ASN A 595 -13.10 11.46 -23.70
C ASN A 595 -11.88 10.57 -24.00
N PHE A 596 -11.85 9.41 -23.34
CA PHE A 596 -10.86 8.36 -23.49
C PHE A 596 -11.51 7.11 -24.03
N SER A 597 -10.80 6.35 -24.85
CA SER A 597 -11.30 5.03 -25.25
C SER A 597 -11.24 4.08 -24.06
N LEU A 598 -12.26 3.25 -23.88
CA LEU A 598 -12.17 2.13 -22.94
C LEU A 598 -10.91 1.28 -23.22
N GLY A 599 -10.11 1.05 -22.19
CA GLY A 599 -8.83 0.36 -22.30
C GLY A 599 -7.66 1.27 -22.65
N GLU A 600 -7.87 2.58 -22.85
CA GLU A 600 -6.79 3.51 -23.15
C GLU A 600 -5.86 3.63 -21.93
N GLU A 601 -4.59 3.33 -22.14
CA GLU A 601 -3.57 3.49 -21.09
C GLU A 601 -3.21 4.96 -20.92
N LEU A 602 -3.31 5.40 -19.68
CA LEU A 602 -3.00 6.72 -19.19
C LEU A 602 -2.00 6.61 -18.04
N ASN A 603 -1.54 7.75 -17.56
CA ASN A 603 -0.62 7.84 -16.45
C ASN A 603 -1.14 8.84 -15.44
N ILE A 604 -1.17 8.45 -14.16
CA ILE A 604 -1.47 9.34 -13.06
C ILE A 604 -0.17 9.81 -12.41
N SER A 605 -0.09 11.09 -12.06
CA SER A 605 0.96 11.62 -11.18
C SER A 605 0.31 12.15 -9.92
N LYS A 606 0.59 11.54 -8.77
CA LYS A 606 -0.03 11.90 -7.49
C LYS A 606 0.99 12.03 -6.38
N GLY A 607 0.70 12.82 -5.35
CA GLY A 607 1.60 12.98 -4.22
C GLY A 607 1.34 14.21 -3.38
N PHE A 608 2.28 14.51 -2.49
CA PHE A 608 2.15 15.62 -1.54
C PHE A 608 3.11 16.75 -1.84
N TRP A 609 2.61 17.97 -1.66
CA TRP A 609 3.45 19.13 -1.42
C TRP A 609 3.55 19.33 0.09
N THR A 610 4.77 19.41 0.59
CA THR A 610 5.02 19.77 1.99
C THR A 610 5.75 21.11 2.07
N PRO A 611 5.55 21.92 3.13
CA PRO A 611 6.24 23.19 3.29
C PRO A 611 7.77 23.07 3.31
N ARG A 612 8.28 21.89 3.67
CA ARG A 612 9.71 21.62 3.81
C ARG A 612 10.33 21.01 2.55
N PHE A 613 9.71 19.96 2.01
CA PHE A 613 10.30 19.13 0.95
C PHE A 613 9.78 19.48 -0.45
N GLY A 614 8.74 20.33 -0.55
CA GLY A 614 8.11 20.64 -1.83
C GLY A 614 7.28 19.46 -2.34
N TRP A 615 7.13 19.36 -3.67
CA TRP A 615 6.38 18.29 -4.32
C TRP A 615 7.21 17.00 -4.38
N GLU A 616 6.66 15.94 -3.81
CA GLU A 616 7.12 14.56 -3.99
C GLU A 616 5.95 13.76 -4.58
N LYS A 617 6.09 13.37 -5.86
CA LYS A 617 5.05 12.66 -6.60
C LYS A 617 5.54 11.32 -7.11
N THR A 618 4.63 10.36 -7.18
CA THR A 618 4.78 9.08 -7.87
C THR A 618 3.95 9.08 -9.14
N ASP A 619 4.43 8.34 -10.14
CA ASP A 619 3.71 8.11 -11.39
C ASP A 619 3.27 6.64 -11.47
N SER A 620 1.99 6.41 -11.78
CA SER A 620 1.43 5.07 -11.95
C SER A 620 0.63 4.98 -13.26
N PRO A 621 0.59 3.84 -13.94
CA PRO A 621 -0.32 3.63 -15.05
C PRO A 621 -1.75 3.58 -14.52
N VAL A 622 -2.70 3.92 -15.39
CA VAL A 622 -4.13 3.68 -15.16
C VAL A 622 -4.78 3.37 -16.50
N ILE A 623 -5.76 2.48 -16.51
CA ILE A 623 -6.50 2.16 -17.72
C ILE A 623 -7.86 2.85 -17.67
N ALA A 624 -8.19 3.58 -18.74
CA ALA A 624 -9.50 4.21 -18.88
C ALA A 624 -10.61 3.14 -18.79
N GLY A 625 -11.43 3.24 -17.75
CA GLY A 625 -12.46 2.27 -17.37
C GLY A 625 -12.37 1.83 -15.91
N GLU A 626 -11.19 1.94 -15.31
CA GLU A 626 -10.97 1.55 -13.92
C GLU A 626 -11.67 2.48 -12.92
N TYR A 627 -11.84 2.01 -11.70
CA TYR A 627 -12.14 2.84 -10.55
C TYR A 627 -10.96 2.77 -9.59
N GLN A 628 -10.47 3.92 -9.15
CA GLN A 628 -9.38 4.00 -8.19
C GLN A 628 -9.86 4.74 -6.94
N ALA A 629 -10.04 4.01 -5.84
CA ALA A 629 -10.22 4.62 -4.53
C ALA A 629 -8.85 5.04 -4.00
N ILE A 630 -8.66 6.33 -3.75
CA ILE A 630 -7.43 6.88 -3.21
C ILE A 630 -7.63 7.06 -1.70
N GLY A 631 -6.80 6.37 -0.91
CA GLY A 631 -6.75 6.49 0.54
C GLY A 631 -5.63 7.43 0.96
N ILE A 632 -5.89 8.27 1.98
CA ILE A 632 -4.86 9.09 2.62
C ILE A 632 -4.82 8.73 4.10
N ASP A 633 -3.65 8.32 4.56
CA ASP A 633 -3.34 8.25 5.99
C ASP A 633 -2.58 9.52 6.40
N TYR A 634 -3.12 10.27 7.35
CA TYR A 634 -2.53 11.54 7.78
C TYR A 634 -1.48 11.31 8.88
N HIS A 635 -1.92 11.01 10.11
CA HIS A 635 -1.04 10.65 11.24
C HIS A 635 -1.46 9.32 11.89
N GLY A 636 -2.21 8.51 11.16
CA GLY A 636 -2.86 7.31 11.63
C GLY A 636 -4.35 7.26 11.24
N ILE A 637 -4.85 6.04 11.11
CA ILE A 637 -6.29 5.75 10.99
C ILE A 637 -6.85 5.43 12.37
N GLU A 638 -7.84 6.20 12.80
CA GLU A 638 -8.56 5.93 14.04
C GLU A 638 -9.72 4.92 13.84
N PRO A 639 -10.07 4.12 14.87
CA PRO A 639 -11.19 3.19 14.80
C PRO A 639 -12.53 3.86 14.42
N SER A 640 -12.73 5.12 14.80
CA SER A 640 -13.92 5.88 14.43
C SER A 640 -14.06 6.10 12.92
N MET A 641 -12.96 6.12 12.17
CA MET A 641 -13.03 6.20 10.70
C MET A 641 -13.61 4.93 10.09
N LEU A 642 -13.21 3.78 10.63
CA LEU A 642 -13.76 2.49 10.24
C LEU A 642 -15.24 2.39 10.66
N ALA A 643 -15.62 2.98 11.80
CA ALA A 643 -17.02 3.09 12.21
C ALA A 643 -17.85 3.99 11.28
N ASP A 644 -17.30 5.11 10.79
CA ASP A 644 -17.96 5.97 9.81
C ASP A 644 -18.16 5.25 8.46
N LEU A 645 -17.15 4.50 8.00
CA LEU A 645 -17.27 3.64 6.81
C LEU A 645 -18.34 2.56 7.02
N LYS A 646 -18.41 1.98 8.21
CA LYS A 646 -19.43 0.99 8.58
C LYS A 646 -20.83 1.58 8.54
N ALA A 647 -21.01 2.79 9.07
CA ALA A 647 -22.28 3.50 9.02
C ALA A 647 -22.70 3.84 7.57
N LYS A 648 -21.76 4.28 6.73
CA LYS A 648 -22.00 4.48 5.29
C LYS A 648 -22.44 3.19 4.62
N ASN A 649 -21.78 2.07 4.92
CA ASN A 649 -22.11 0.78 4.35
C ASN A 649 -23.49 0.28 4.80
N ALA A 650 -23.83 0.40 6.08
CA ALA A 650 -25.17 0.07 6.59
C ALA A 650 -26.28 0.89 5.91
N ALA A 651 -26.02 2.17 5.59
CA ALA A 651 -26.96 3.00 4.84
C ALA A 651 -27.16 2.50 3.39
N VAL A 652 -26.09 2.00 2.75
CA VAL A 652 -26.15 1.38 1.42
C VAL A 652 -26.92 0.06 1.48
N SER A 653 -26.63 -0.81 2.46
CA SER A 653 -27.39 -2.05 2.72
C SER A 653 -28.89 -1.76 2.84
N GLN A 654 -29.26 -0.75 3.63
CA GLN A 654 -30.67 -0.36 3.80
C GLN A 654 -31.32 0.11 2.49
N GLN A 655 -30.59 0.84 1.63
CA GLN A 655 -31.11 1.27 0.33
C GLN A 655 -31.29 0.08 -0.61
N LEU A 656 -30.37 -0.89 -0.61
CA LEU A 656 -30.46 -2.12 -1.39
C LEU A 656 -31.67 -2.97 -0.95
N ASP A 657 -31.85 -3.18 0.35
CA ASP A 657 -32.98 -3.93 0.92
C ASP A 657 -34.34 -3.28 0.62
N ALA A 658 -34.38 -1.94 0.62
CA ALA A 658 -35.57 -1.19 0.27
C ALA A 658 -35.86 -1.16 -1.24
N GLY A 659 -34.98 -1.70 -2.08
CA GLY A 659 -35.09 -1.64 -3.54
C GLY A 659 -34.82 -0.25 -4.13
N ASN A 660 -34.24 0.67 -3.36
CA ASN A 660 -33.92 2.05 -3.76
C ASN A 660 -32.60 2.11 -4.55
N ILE A 661 -32.42 1.23 -5.53
CA ILE A 661 -31.13 1.05 -6.22
C ILE A 661 -30.82 2.28 -7.12
N GLY A 662 -31.84 2.94 -7.65
CA GLY A 662 -31.69 4.10 -8.53
C GLY A 662 -31.11 5.36 -7.85
N THR A 663 -30.96 5.37 -6.52
CA THR A 663 -30.31 6.46 -5.77
C THR A 663 -28.83 6.20 -5.50
N LEU A 664 -28.33 4.99 -5.75
CA LEU A 664 -26.94 4.60 -5.52
C LEU A 664 -26.07 4.89 -6.74
N THR A 665 -24.88 5.42 -6.49
CA THR A 665 -23.84 5.61 -7.50
C THR A 665 -22.79 4.50 -7.45
N LYS A 666 -21.87 4.50 -8.43
CA LYS A 666 -20.64 3.69 -8.39
C LYS A 666 -19.79 3.97 -7.16
N HIS A 667 -19.75 5.23 -6.72
CA HIS A 667 -19.03 5.63 -5.52
C HIS A 667 -19.66 5.02 -4.26
N ASP A 668 -21.00 4.98 -4.18
CA ASP A 668 -21.74 4.44 -3.02
C ASP A 668 -21.68 2.91 -2.91
N THR A 669 -21.16 2.22 -3.93
CA THR A 669 -21.12 0.75 -3.99
C THR A 669 -19.67 0.25 -4.05
N VAL A 670 -19.13 0.04 -5.25
CA VAL A 670 -17.74 -0.45 -5.43
C VAL A 670 -16.74 0.57 -4.89
N GLY A 671 -17.03 1.86 -5.02
CA GLY A 671 -16.20 2.89 -4.43
C GLY A 671 -16.09 2.78 -2.91
N LEU A 672 -17.18 2.48 -2.22
CA LEU A 672 -17.18 2.29 -0.76
C LEU A 672 -16.45 1.02 -0.35
N PHE A 673 -16.58 -0.07 -1.10
CA PHE A 673 -15.80 -1.30 -0.89
C PHE A 673 -14.30 -1.01 -0.97
N LEU A 674 -13.87 -0.37 -2.05
CA LEU A 674 -12.44 -0.07 -2.28
C LEU A 674 -11.91 0.95 -1.26
N GLN A 675 -12.71 1.96 -0.91
CA GLN A 675 -12.36 2.91 0.14
C GLN A 675 -12.19 2.23 1.50
N THR A 676 -13.05 1.26 1.81
CA THR A 676 -12.93 0.47 3.03
C THR A 676 -11.64 -0.36 3.03
N GLY A 677 -11.28 -0.96 1.91
CA GLY A 677 -10.05 -1.75 1.80
C GLY A 677 -8.78 -0.95 2.01
N ILE A 678 -8.62 0.20 1.34
CA ILE A 678 -7.40 1.00 1.49
C ILE A 678 -7.26 1.62 2.89
N HIS A 679 -8.35 2.02 3.54
CA HIS A 679 -8.29 2.52 4.93
C HIS A 679 -8.08 1.40 5.96
N SER A 680 -8.62 0.21 5.70
CA SER A 680 -8.36 -0.98 6.51
C SER A 680 -6.89 -1.39 6.43
N TYR A 681 -6.31 -1.33 5.23
CA TYR A 681 -4.88 -1.52 5.02
C TYR A 681 -4.05 -0.58 5.91
N TYR A 682 -4.31 0.73 5.87
CA TYR A 682 -3.57 1.68 6.69
C TYR A 682 -3.79 1.46 8.20
N ALA A 683 -5.00 1.14 8.63
CA ALA A 683 -5.26 0.81 10.04
C ALA A 683 -4.40 -0.37 10.50
N MET A 684 -4.27 -1.40 9.67
CA MET A 684 -3.48 -2.59 9.97
C MET A 684 -1.97 -2.30 9.92
N VAL A 685 -1.49 -1.55 8.92
CA VAL A 685 -0.08 -1.13 8.86
C VAL A 685 0.30 -0.30 10.09
N ASN A 686 -0.56 0.64 10.51
CA ASN A 686 -0.30 1.50 11.66
C ASN A 686 -0.19 0.72 12.98
N LEU A 687 -1.07 -0.27 13.17
CA LEU A 687 -0.99 -1.18 14.31
C LEU A 687 0.33 -1.97 14.28
N GLN A 688 0.71 -2.50 13.12
CA GLN A 688 1.94 -3.28 12.95
C GLN A 688 3.19 -2.44 13.19
N GLN A 689 3.27 -1.24 12.63
CA GLN A 689 4.36 -0.31 12.88
C GLN A 689 4.48 0.03 14.36
N THR A 690 3.35 0.27 15.05
CA THR A 690 3.34 0.55 16.49
C THR A 690 3.93 -0.60 17.29
N LEU A 691 3.52 -1.84 17.01
CA LEU A 691 4.02 -3.04 17.69
C LEU A 691 5.50 -3.28 17.41
N LEU A 692 5.91 -3.18 16.14
CA LEU A 692 7.30 -3.36 15.72
C LEU A 692 8.22 -2.30 16.32
N ALA A 693 7.79 -1.03 16.33
CA ALA A 693 8.56 0.06 16.89
C ALA A 693 8.87 -0.18 18.36
N LYS A 694 7.88 -0.63 19.14
CA LYS A 694 8.05 -0.99 20.55
C LYS A 694 9.04 -2.14 20.75
N SER A 695 8.88 -3.21 19.98
CA SER A 695 9.76 -4.38 20.04
C SER A 695 11.22 -4.04 19.71
N ALA A 696 11.42 -3.12 18.77
CA ALA A 696 12.72 -2.64 18.30
C ALA A 696 13.26 -1.45 19.10
N LYS A 697 12.52 -0.95 20.11
CA LYS A 697 12.84 0.28 20.86
C LYS A 697 13.05 1.49 19.94
N VAL A 698 12.27 1.55 18.87
CA VAL A 698 12.16 2.65 17.92
C VAL A 698 11.00 3.55 18.32
N VAL A 699 11.21 4.86 18.24
CA VAL A 699 10.15 5.85 18.31
C VAL A 699 9.63 6.07 16.90
N ASN A 700 8.33 5.87 16.68
CA ASN A 700 7.70 5.97 15.37
C ASN A 700 6.50 6.93 15.40
N TYR A 701 6.42 7.82 14.41
CA TYR A 701 5.25 8.65 14.13
C TYR A 701 4.84 8.52 12.68
N ILE A 702 3.57 8.21 12.43
CA ILE A 702 3.01 8.10 11.09
C ILE A 702 2.97 9.49 10.45
N GLN A 703 3.40 9.58 9.20
CA GLN A 703 3.37 10.78 8.38
C GLN A 703 2.44 10.59 7.18
N PRO A 704 2.00 11.69 6.53
CA PRO A 704 1.12 11.62 5.38
C PRO A 704 1.58 10.60 4.34
N SER A 705 0.71 9.63 4.11
CA SER A 705 0.88 8.47 3.24
C SER A 705 -0.33 8.34 2.32
N TYR A 706 -0.15 7.78 1.12
CA TYR A 706 -1.24 7.60 0.17
C TYR A 706 -1.02 6.37 -0.70
N GLY A 707 -2.13 5.83 -1.19
CA GLY A 707 -2.20 4.60 -1.93
C GLY A 707 -3.56 4.46 -2.58
N THR A 708 -3.75 3.40 -3.35
CA THR A 708 -4.93 3.18 -4.16
C THR A 708 -5.39 1.74 -4.05
N PHE A 709 -6.70 1.54 -3.95
CA PHE A 709 -7.34 0.24 -4.16
C PHE A 709 -8.28 0.38 -5.35
N SER A 710 -8.09 -0.44 -6.38
CA SER A 710 -8.71 -0.29 -7.68
C SER A 710 -9.42 -1.53 -8.18
N THR A 711 -10.34 -1.32 -9.11
CA THR A 711 -10.70 -2.35 -10.09
C THR A 711 -9.63 -2.35 -11.17
N ASP A 712 -9.16 -3.53 -11.57
CA ASP A 712 -8.11 -3.65 -12.57
C ASP A 712 -8.64 -4.16 -13.91
N LEU A 713 -8.11 -3.58 -14.98
CA LEU A 713 -8.34 -4.00 -16.35
C LEU A 713 -7.06 -4.55 -16.98
N SER A 714 -7.19 -5.52 -17.88
CA SER A 714 -6.09 -5.95 -18.74
C SER A 714 -6.42 -5.64 -20.20
N VAL A 715 -5.43 -5.04 -20.88
CA VAL A 715 -5.51 -4.71 -22.30
C VAL A 715 -4.59 -5.66 -23.07
N SER A 716 -5.18 -6.49 -23.94
CA SER A 716 -4.39 -7.35 -24.82
C SER A 716 -3.93 -6.56 -26.05
N TYR A 717 -2.68 -6.75 -26.44
CA TYR A 717 -2.10 -6.12 -27.63
C TYR A 717 -1.89 -7.13 -28.77
N PHE A 718 -2.06 -6.65 -30.00
CA PHE A 718 -1.69 -7.35 -31.21
C PHE A 718 -0.75 -6.46 -32.03
N PHE A 719 0.53 -6.79 -32.02
CA PHE A 719 1.60 -5.98 -32.62
C PHE A 719 1.49 -4.48 -32.29
N SER A 720 1.50 -4.14 -31.01
CA SER A 720 1.37 -2.76 -30.51
C SER A 720 0.00 -2.09 -30.69
N VAL A 721 -0.98 -2.78 -31.28
CA VAL A 721 -2.36 -2.28 -31.39
C VAL A 721 -3.22 -2.93 -30.31
N PRO A 722 -3.86 -2.15 -29.41
CA PRO A 722 -4.75 -2.73 -28.39
C PRO A 722 -5.97 -3.37 -29.06
N ARG A 723 -6.45 -4.49 -28.51
CA ARG A 723 -7.49 -5.33 -29.13
C ARG A 723 -8.67 -5.60 -28.20
N TRP A 724 -8.38 -6.11 -27.00
CA TRP A 724 -9.38 -6.52 -26.03
C TRP A 724 -9.09 -5.88 -24.69
N VAL A 725 -10.16 -5.49 -24.00
CA VAL A 725 -10.17 -5.07 -22.60
C VAL A 725 -10.89 -6.17 -21.83
N SER A 726 -10.22 -6.71 -20.82
CA SER A 726 -10.74 -7.76 -19.94
C SER A 726 -10.71 -7.24 -18.52
N LEU A 727 -11.64 -7.70 -17.68
CA LEU A 727 -11.64 -7.40 -16.26
C LEU A 727 -10.70 -8.37 -15.58
N SER A 728 -9.77 -7.85 -14.79
CA SER A 728 -8.67 -8.64 -14.25
C SER A 728 -8.83 -8.93 -12.77
N GLY A 729 -9.52 -8.09 -12.01
CA GLY A 729 -9.68 -8.30 -10.57
C GLY A 729 -9.52 -6.99 -9.83
N LEU A 730 -8.98 -7.04 -8.62
CA LEU A 730 -8.73 -5.86 -7.79
C LEU A 730 -7.23 -5.74 -7.49
N GLY A 731 -6.72 -4.52 -7.56
CA GLY A 731 -5.32 -4.18 -7.34
C GLY A 731 -5.16 -3.16 -6.23
N MET A 732 -4.25 -3.40 -5.30
CA MET A 732 -3.89 -2.47 -4.24
C MET A 732 -2.44 -2.02 -4.43
N ASP A 733 -2.24 -0.72 -4.67
CA ASP A 733 -0.93 -0.10 -4.86
C ASP A 733 -0.72 1.02 -3.86
N VAL A 734 0.24 0.83 -2.95
CA VAL A 734 0.61 1.86 -1.97
C VAL A 734 1.86 2.59 -2.45
N ASP A 735 1.64 3.80 -2.95
CA ASP A 735 2.70 4.63 -3.51
C ASP A 735 3.65 5.22 -2.47
N ARG A 736 3.16 5.53 -1.28
CA ARG A 736 3.94 6.14 -0.20
C ARG A 736 3.50 5.63 1.15
N LEU A 737 4.46 5.14 1.91
CA LEU A 737 4.31 4.83 3.33
C LEU A 737 5.42 5.52 4.13
N ALA A 738 5.11 6.70 4.65
CA ALA A 738 6.06 7.59 5.31
C ALA A 738 5.90 7.58 6.83
N ASN A 739 7.02 7.65 7.53
CA ASN A 739 7.06 7.84 8.98
C ASN A 739 8.27 8.69 9.41
N ASN A 740 8.16 9.21 10.63
CA ASN A 740 9.32 9.62 11.41
C ASN A 740 9.68 8.47 12.33
N ALA A 741 10.76 7.76 12.04
CA ALA A 741 11.22 6.65 12.85
C ALA A 741 12.67 6.85 13.26
N GLU A 742 12.97 6.58 14.52
CA GLU A 742 14.34 6.64 15.04
C GLU A 742 14.53 5.65 16.19
N ALA A 743 15.65 4.94 16.20
CA ALA A 743 15.98 4.07 17.33
C ALA A 743 16.21 4.95 18.56
N ALA A 744 15.63 4.61 19.72
CA ALA A 744 15.72 5.46 20.92
C ALA A 744 17.17 5.66 21.40
N ASN A 745 18.05 4.71 21.06
CA ASN A 745 19.50 4.71 21.28
C ASN A 745 20.31 5.20 20.06
N ASN A 746 19.67 5.67 18.99
CA ASN A 746 20.29 6.07 17.73
C ASN A 746 21.14 4.97 17.06
N CYS A 747 20.76 3.70 17.23
CA CYS A 747 21.44 2.57 16.58
C CYS A 747 20.96 2.40 15.14
N LEU A 748 21.89 2.53 14.19
CA LEU A 748 21.61 2.41 12.76
C LEU A 748 21.07 1.02 12.37
N ASP A 749 21.58 -0.06 12.99
CA ASP A 749 21.14 -1.42 12.69
C ASP A 749 19.70 -1.65 13.16
N ASP A 750 19.37 -1.27 14.41
CA ASP A 750 18.00 -1.35 14.94
C ASP A 750 17.01 -0.57 14.06
N TRP A 751 17.42 0.62 13.61
CA TRP A 751 16.63 1.48 12.74
C TRP A 751 16.44 0.91 11.33
N ARG A 752 17.51 0.44 10.68
CA ARG A 752 17.45 -0.19 9.35
C ARG A 752 16.59 -1.46 9.39
N ASP A 753 16.75 -2.28 10.42
CA ASP A 753 16.02 -3.54 10.56
C ASP A 753 14.53 -3.29 10.83
N TYR A 754 14.18 -2.21 11.55
CA TYR A 754 12.79 -1.77 11.69
C TYR A 754 12.16 -1.46 10.32
N HIS A 755 12.81 -0.65 9.47
CA HIS A 755 12.26 -0.28 8.15
C HIS A 755 12.10 -1.46 7.20
N ARG A 756 13.05 -2.40 7.21
CA ARG A 756 12.94 -3.63 6.41
C ARG A 756 11.72 -4.46 6.83
N LYS A 757 11.48 -4.58 8.14
CA LYS A 757 10.32 -5.33 8.67
C LYS A 757 9.02 -4.65 8.32
N THR A 758 8.90 -3.34 8.56
CA THR A 758 7.65 -2.61 8.28
C THR A 758 7.31 -2.66 6.80
N GLY A 759 8.29 -2.53 5.90
CA GLY A 759 8.06 -2.68 4.46
C GLY A 759 7.54 -4.07 4.09
N ALA A 760 8.13 -5.13 4.62
CA ALA A 760 7.70 -6.51 4.32
C ALA A 760 6.28 -6.80 4.84
N VAL A 761 5.95 -6.31 6.04
CA VAL A 761 4.59 -6.42 6.58
C VAL A 761 3.59 -5.68 5.68
N SER A 762 3.96 -4.46 5.29
CA SER A 762 3.12 -3.59 4.49
C SER A 762 2.83 -4.21 3.12
N SER A 763 3.82 -4.83 2.47
CA SER A 763 3.57 -5.51 1.19
C SER A 763 2.69 -6.75 1.32
N TYR A 764 2.82 -7.53 2.39
CA TYR A 764 1.93 -8.66 2.60
C TYR A 764 0.48 -8.24 2.88
N LEU A 765 0.28 -7.10 3.56
CA LEU A 765 -1.04 -6.54 3.78
C LEU A 765 -1.76 -6.16 2.48
N GLU A 766 -1.02 -5.79 1.43
CA GLU A 766 -1.60 -5.43 0.13
C GLU A 766 -2.33 -6.62 -0.52
N ASN A 767 -1.96 -7.86 -0.24
CA ASN A 767 -2.72 -9.03 -0.69
C ASN A 767 -3.73 -9.52 0.37
N LEU A 768 -3.37 -9.49 1.66
CA LEU A 768 -4.20 -10.10 2.68
C LEU A 768 -5.51 -9.33 2.91
N VAL A 769 -5.45 -8.00 2.91
CA VAL A 769 -6.66 -7.19 3.13
C VAL A 769 -7.73 -7.49 2.07
N PRO A 770 -7.43 -7.45 0.76
CA PRO A 770 -8.36 -7.91 -0.25
C PRO A 770 -8.81 -9.36 -0.07
N GLU A 771 -7.90 -10.30 0.23
CA GLU A 771 -8.25 -11.71 0.44
C GLU A 771 -9.31 -11.88 1.52
N LYS A 772 -9.13 -11.21 2.66
CA LYS A 772 -10.03 -11.33 3.80
C LYS A 772 -11.33 -10.56 3.64
N MET A 773 -11.32 -9.45 2.91
CA MET A 773 -12.55 -8.75 2.56
C MET A 773 -13.42 -9.54 1.58
N LEU A 774 -12.82 -10.41 0.76
CA LEU A 774 -13.52 -11.25 -0.20
C LEU A 774 -13.85 -12.65 0.33
N ASP A 775 -13.30 -13.04 1.49
CA ASP A 775 -13.51 -14.34 2.12
C ASP A 775 -14.91 -14.42 2.73
N ASP A 776 -15.78 -15.23 2.13
CA ASP A 776 -17.15 -15.48 2.59
C ASP A 776 -17.28 -16.79 3.39
N GLY A 777 -16.16 -17.44 3.71
CA GLY A 777 -16.10 -18.73 4.40
C GLY A 777 -16.36 -19.95 3.51
N THR A 778 -16.72 -19.77 2.24
CA THR A 778 -16.91 -20.83 1.24
C THR A 778 -15.88 -20.80 0.12
N ASN A 779 -15.50 -19.59 -0.29
CA ASN A 779 -14.40 -19.33 -1.20
C ASN A 779 -13.13 -19.03 -0.41
N ASN A 780 -11.96 -19.31 -1.01
CA ASN A 780 -10.65 -19.01 -0.39
C ASN A 780 -9.85 -18.12 -1.34
N PRO A 781 -10.16 -16.81 -1.40
CA PRO A 781 -9.51 -15.89 -2.33
C PRO A 781 -7.99 -15.96 -2.21
N GLN A 782 -7.29 -15.96 -3.34
CA GLN A 782 -5.83 -15.98 -3.39
C GLN A 782 -5.33 -14.71 -4.08
N GLY A 783 -4.99 -13.72 -3.27
CA GLY A 783 -4.22 -12.58 -3.70
C GLY A 783 -2.72 -12.90 -3.74
N ILE A 784 -1.97 -11.99 -4.34
CA ILE A 784 -0.51 -12.02 -4.45
C ILE A 784 0.08 -10.67 -4.09
N SER A 785 1.26 -10.69 -3.47
CA SER A 785 2.13 -9.54 -3.24
C SER A 785 3.57 -9.95 -3.50
N ALA A 786 4.49 -9.00 -3.56
CA ALA A 786 5.93 -9.32 -3.66
C ALA A 786 6.37 -10.27 -2.55
N VAL A 787 5.77 -10.07 -1.37
CA VAL A 787 6.00 -10.92 -0.22
C VAL A 787 5.43 -12.31 -0.47
N LYS A 788 4.12 -12.45 -0.62
CA LYS A 788 3.47 -13.76 -0.78
C LYS A 788 4.04 -14.58 -1.96
N THR A 789 4.42 -13.94 -3.06
CA THR A 789 5.00 -14.60 -4.24
C THR A 789 6.36 -15.24 -3.97
N LEU A 790 7.27 -14.57 -3.26
CA LEU A 790 8.54 -15.17 -2.80
C LEU A 790 8.27 -16.37 -1.89
N GLY A 791 7.27 -16.27 -1.02
CA GLY A 791 6.85 -17.35 -0.12
C GLY A 791 6.40 -18.60 -0.88
N ILE A 792 5.50 -18.42 -1.85
CA ILE A 792 5.02 -19.49 -2.73
C ILE A 792 6.16 -20.08 -3.56
N ALA A 793 7.06 -19.27 -4.12
CA ALA A 793 8.23 -19.75 -4.84
C ALA A 793 9.12 -20.64 -3.97
N GLY A 794 9.33 -20.25 -2.70
CA GLY A 794 10.00 -21.06 -1.70
C GLY A 794 9.30 -22.41 -1.46
N GLN A 795 7.97 -22.44 -1.35
CA GLN A 795 7.18 -23.69 -1.20
C GLN A 795 7.31 -24.62 -2.40
N GLN A 796 7.42 -24.05 -3.60
CA GLN A 796 7.66 -24.79 -4.84
C GLN A 796 9.11 -25.29 -4.97
N GLY A 797 9.95 -25.03 -3.97
CA GLY A 797 11.35 -25.43 -3.95
C GLY A 797 12.20 -24.66 -4.95
N GLN A 798 11.79 -23.45 -5.35
CA GLN A 798 12.62 -22.57 -6.16
C GLN A 798 13.77 -22.00 -5.34
N LYS A 799 14.84 -21.62 -6.03
CA LYS A 799 15.91 -20.85 -5.42
C LYS A 799 15.49 -19.38 -5.28
N ILE A 800 15.73 -18.79 -4.10
CA ILE A 800 15.63 -17.34 -3.90
C ILE A 800 17.03 -16.74 -3.93
N TYR A 801 17.18 -15.67 -4.70
CA TYR A 801 18.43 -14.97 -4.93
C TYR A 801 18.39 -13.61 -4.26
N ILE A 802 19.55 -13.18 -3.74
CA ILE A 802 19.72 -11.80 -3.35
C ILE A 802 20.89 -11.20 -4.10
N LEU A 803 20.52 -10.37 -5.08
CA LEU A 803 21.38 -9.80 -6.08
C LEU A 803 21.91 -8.44 -5.63
N THR A 804 23.21 -8.27 -5.79
CA THR A 804 23.95 -7.03 -5.59
C THR A 804 24.95 -6.87 -6.74
N ASN A 805 25.71 -5.78 -6.75
CA ASN A 805 26.77 -5.58 -7.75
C ASN A 805 27.82 -6.71 -7.77
N SER A 806 27.98 -7.49 -6.68
CA SER A 806 28.98 -8.56 -6.63
C SER A 806 28.55 -9.85 -7.34
N ASN A 807 27.26 -10.12 -7.43
CA ASN A 807 26.71 -11.37 -8.00
C ASN A 807 25.66 -11.14 -9.09
N GLN A 808 25.60 -9.94 -9.69
CA GLN A 808 24.66 -9.56 -10.74
C GLN A 808 24.64 -10.54 -11.93
N PHE A 809 25.75 -11.20 -12.23
CA PHE A 809 25.85 -12.20 -13.30
C PHE A 809 24.86 -13.38 -13.13
N LEU A 810 24.44 -13.67 -11.88
CA LEU A 810 23.44 -14.70 -11.58
C LEU A 810 22.04 -14.36 -12.08
N LEU A 811 21.77 -13.09 -12.43
CA LEU A 811 20.49 -12.70 -13.02
C LEU A 811 20.20 -13.45 -14.34
N SER A 812 21.25 -13.92 -15.04
CA SER A 812 21.12 -14.75 -16.24
C SER A 812 20.55 -16.15 -15.97
N GLU A 813 20.66 -16.65 -14.73
CA GLU A 813 20.08 -17.92 -14.30
C GLU A 813 18.57 -17.80 -14.05
N ILE A 814 18.10 -16.60 -13.76
CA ILE A 814 16.72 -16.30 -13.37
C ILE A 814 15.84 -16.11 -14.60
N ALA A 815 14.76 -16.88 -14.70
CA ALA A 815 13.68 -16.64 -15.65
C ALA A 815 12.72 -15.61 -15.06
N ILE A 816 12.69 -14.40 -15.62
CA ILE A 816 11.79 -13.33 -15.19
C ILE A 816 11.50 -12.44 -16.40
N ASP A 817 10.37 -11.75 -16.35
CA ASP A 817 9.91 -10.79 -17.36
C ASP A 817 10.99 -9.73 -17.67
N ASP A 818 11.05 -9.29 -18.93
CA ASP A 818 12.13 -8.43 -19.42
C ASP A 818 12.14 -7.05 -18.76
N GLU A 819 10.95 -6.53 -18.49
CA GLU A 819 10.74 -5.27 -17.80
C GLU A 819 11.30 -5.33 -16.36
N ALA A 820 10.92 -6.37 -15.60
CA ALA A 820 11.43 -6.61 -14.26
C ALA A 820 12.95 -6.84 -14.27
N ARG A 821 13.48 -7.58 -15.25
CA ARG A 821 14.93 -7.77 -15.43
C ARG A 821 15.67 -6.45 -15.63
N SER A 822 15.12 -5.56 -16.45
CA SER A 822 15.69 -4.23 -16.68
C SER A 822 15.69 -3.39 -15.41
N GLU A 823 14.59 -3.40 -14.65
CA GLU A 823 14.49 -2.65 -13.38
C GLU A 823 15.48 -3.18 -12.34
N ILE A 824 15.57 -4.50 -12.18
CA ILE A 824 16.54 -5.15 -11.28
C ILE A 824 17.98 -4.75 -11.64
N ASN A 825 18.33 -4.74 -12.92
CA ASN A 825 19.65 -4.28 -13.37
C ASN A 825 19.93 -2.82 -13.00
N SER A 826 18.97 -1.92 -13.23
CA SER A 826 19.09 -0.51 -12.87
C SER A 826 19.20 -0.28 -11.36
N ALA A 827 18.44 -1.05 -10.57
CA ALA A 827 18.49 -0.98 -9.11
C ALA A 827 19.85 -1.42 -8.57
N ILE A 828 20.38 -2.55 -9.05
CA ILE A 828 21.71 -3.06 -8.68
C ILE A 828 22.79 -2.04 -9.07
N ALA A 829 22.74 -1.50 -10.29
CA ALA A 829 23.67 -0.46 -10.76
C ALA A 829 23.63 0.81 -9.89
N SER A 830 22.49 1.12 -9.28
CA SER A 830 22.29 2.23 -8.34
C SER A 830 22.70 1.88 -6.89
N GLY A 831 23.33 0.72 -6.67
CA GLY A 831 23.82 0.29 -5.36
C GLY A 831 22.75 -0.33 -4.45
N LYS A 832 21.57 -0.66 -4.97
CA LYS A 832 20.51 -1.34 -4.22
C LYS A 832 20.74 -2.85 -4.17
N GLU A 833 20.08 -3.50 -3.23
CA GLU A 833 19.98 -4.94 -3.10
C GLU A 833 18.62 -5.41 -3.65
N VAL A 834 18.60 -6.51 -4.40
CA VAL A 834 17.36 -7.06 -4.97
C VAL A 834 17.16 -8.50 -4.54
N THR A 835 16.02 -8.82 -3.94
CA THR A 835 15.64 -10.21 -3.71
C THR A 835 14.58 -10.66 -4.71
N VAL A 836 14.77 -11.83 -5.30
CA VAL A 836 13.94 -12.34 -6.40
C VAL A 836 14.01 -13.87 -6.46
N HIS A 837 12.98 -14.52 -7.00
CA HIS A 837 12.92 -15.98 -7.18
C HIS A 837 13.28 -16.44 -8.61
N GLU A 838 13.61 -17.72 -8.76
CA GLU A 838 14.19 -18.32 -9.97
C GLU A 838 13.32 -18.24 -11.23
N LYS A 839 11.99 -18.36 -11.10
CA LYS A 839 11.05 -18.43 -12.24
C LYS A 839 9.60 -18.06 -11.86
N PRO A 840 8.78 -17.59 -12.82
CA PRO A 840 7.41 -17.18 -12.52
C PRO A 840 6.60 -18.26 -11.81
N ILE A 841 5.72 -17.84 -10.90
CA ILE A 841 4.72 -18.68 -10.24
C ILE A 841 3.35 -18.38 -10.84
N SER A 842 2.43 -19.34 -10.71
CA SER A 842 1.02 -19.16 -11.06
C SER A 842 0.16 -19.24 -9.82
N VAL A 843 -0.69 -18.22 -9.62
CA VAL A 843 -1.77 -18.15 -8.63
C VAL A 843 -3.05 -17.84 -9.41
N VAL A 844 -4.24 -18.14 -8.88
CA VAL A 844 -5.52 -17.95 -9.61
C VAL A 844 -5.53 -16.59 -10.32
N GLY A 845 -5.73 -16.61 -11.65
CA GLY A 845 -5.77 -15.44 -12.54
C GLY A 845 -4.48 -14.64 -12.73
N TRP A 846 -3.35 -15.02 -12.11
CA TRP A 846 -2.07 -14.32 -12.22
C TRP A 846 -0.89 -15.25 -12.49
N THR A 847 0.04 -14.84 -13.34
CA THR A 847 1.33 -15.53 -13.51
C THR A 847 2.43 -14.50 -13.66
N GLY A 848 3.46 -14.61 -12.83
CA GLY A 848 4.55 -13.65 -12.81
C GLY A 848 5.55 -13.93 -11.70
N SER A 849 6.40 -12.94 -11.43
CA SER A 849 7.44 -12.97 -10.42
C SER A 849 7.31 -11.83 -9.44
N GLY A 850 7.68 -12.08 -8.18
CA GLY A 850 7.79 -11.01 -7.18
C GLY A 850 9.24 -10.76 -6.83
N TYR A 851 9.56 -9.51 -6.56
CA TYR A 851 10.90 -9.08 -6.19
C TYR A 851 10.86 -7.84 -5.31
N ILE A 852 11.91 -7.65 -4.53
CA ILE A 852 12.01 -6.58 -3.54
C ILE A 852 13.31 -5.84 -3.75
N ILE A 853 13.24 -4.53 -4.01
CA ILE A 853 14.39 -3.64 -4.13
C ILE A 853 14.57 -2.95 -2.78
N THR A 854 15.73 -3.12 -2.15
CA THR A 854 16.03 -2.58 -0.82
C THR A 854 17.23 -1.65 -0.89
N ASP A 855 17.14 -0.52 -0.20
CA ASP A 855 18.31 0.31 0.08
C ASP A 855 19.07 -0.29 1.27
N PRO A 856 20.31 -0.76 1.08
CA PRO A 856 21.06 -1.41 2.16
C PRO A 856 21.47 -0.44 3.28
N VAL A 857 21.47 0.87 3.04
CA VAL A 857 21.81 1.90 4.03
C VAL A 857 20.60 2.26 4.87
N THR A 858 19.44 2.51 4.25
CA THR A 858 18.25 3.00 4.97
C THR A 858 17.29 1.90 5.39
N GLY A 859 17.34 0.74 4.74
CA GLY A 859 16.35 -0.32 4.91
C GLY A 859 15.02 -0.04 4.19
N SER A 860 14.91 1.08 3.48
CA SER A 860 13.74 1.40 2.67
C SER A 860 13.57 0.37 1.55
N GLY A 861 12.34 0.12 1.12
CA GLY A 861 12.03 -0.93 0.16
C GLY A 861 10.98 -0.54 -0.89
N ALA A 862 11.09 -1.11 -2.08
CA ALA A 862 10.02 -1.21 -3.07
C ALA A 862 9.67 -2.69 -3.26
N TYR A 863 8.39 -3.01 -3.18
CA TYR A 863 7.87 -4.37 -3.18
C TYR A 863 7.03 -4.59 -4.44
N LYS A 864 7.54 -5.44 -5.35
CA LYS A 864 7.11 -5.46 -6.74
C LYS A 864 6.60 -6.84 -7.16
N ILE A 865 5.58 -6.84 -8.02
CA ILE A 865 5.09 -8.02 -8.74
C ILE A 865 5.17 -7.74 -10.24
N SER A 866 5.47 -8.74 -11.05
CA SER A 866 5.47 -8.58 -12.50
C SER A 866 4.06 -8.56 -13.07
N GLY A 867 3.91 -8.05 -14.29
CA GLY A 867 2.61 -7.72 -14.89
C GLY A 867 2.28 -6.23 -14.86
N GLY A 868 3.12 -5.42 -14.19
CA GLY A 868 3.02 -3.97 -14.21
C GLY A 868 2.25 -3.36 -13.05
N GLU A 869 1.95 -4.14 -12.01
CA GLU A 869 1.35 -3.70 -10.75
C GLU A 869 2.43 -3.54 -9.65
N ASN A 870 2.32 -2.52 -8.81
CA ASN A 870 3.10 -2.40 -7.57
C ASN A 870 2.19 -2.76 -6.41
N GLY A 871 2.51 -3.80 -5.65
CA GLY A 871 1.77 -4.15 -4.45
C GLY A 871 0.98 -5.44 -4.56
N GLY A 872 -0.33 -5.38 -4.34
CA GLY A 872 -1.23 -6.51 -4.16
C GLY A 872 -2.22 -6.70 -5.30
N TYR A 873 -2.50 -7.94 -5.68
CA TYR A 873 -3.51 -8.25 -6.70
C TYR A 873 -4.34 -9.48 -6.31
N VAL A 874 -5.65 -9.44 -6.52
CA VAL A 874 -6.56 -10.57 -6.32
C VAL A 874 -7.54 -10.69 -7.48
N SER A 875 -7.73 -11.89 -8.01
CA SER A 875 -8.57 -12.16 -9.20
C SER A 875 -9.50 -13.35 -9.04
N ASP A 876 -9.87 -13.65 -7.79
CA ASP A 876 -10.92 -14.62 -7.52
C ASP A 876 -12.27 -14.18 -8.13
N GLU A 877 -13.23 -15.10 -8.23
CA GLU A 877 -14.52 -14.83 -8.87
C GLU A 877 -15.16 -13.55 -8.33
N MET A 878 -15.24 -13.39 -7.00
CA MET A 878 -15.73 -12.19 -6.31
C MET A 878 -14.99 -10.89 -6.69
N ALA A 879 -13.66 -10.95 -6.84
CA ALA A 879 -12.88 -9.79 -7.27
C ALA A 879 -13.26 -9.36 -8.70
N VAL A 880 -13.39 -10.32 -9.61
CA VAL A 880 -13.80 -10.07 -11.00
C VAL A 880 -15.23 -9.50 -11.04
N TYR A 881 -16.15 -10.01 -10.20
CA TYR A 881 -17.50 -9.46 -10.04
C TYR A 881 -17.49 -7.98 -9.62
N PHE A 882 -16.70 -7.60 -8.62
CA PHE A 882 -16.58 -6.20 -8.19
C PHE A 882 -16.07 -5.30 -9.33
N SER A 883 -15.15 -5.81 -10.16
CA SER A 883 -14.67 -5.09 -11.33
C SER A 883 -15.77 -4.89 -12.36
N PHE A 884 -16.64 -5.88 -12.61
CA PHE A 884 -17.81 -5.72 -13.49
C PHE A 884 -18.78 -4.63 -13.00
N ILE A 885 -19.07 -4.60 -11.69
CA ILE A 885 -19.98 -3.59 -11.10
C ILE A 885 -19.34 -2.21 -11.16
N GLY A 886 -18.05 -2.10 -10.82
CA GLY A 886 -17.31 -0.85 -10.96
C GLY A 886 -17.35 -0.41 -12.42
N PHE A 887 -17.23 -1.33 -13.35
CA PHE A 887 -17.20 -1.00 -14.75
C PHE A 887 -18.57 -0.51 -15.31
N GLY A 888 -19.69 -1.11 -14.91
CA GLY A 888 -21.01 -0.86 -15.51
C GLY A 888 -22.07 -0.27 -14.58
N ILE A 889 -22.20 1.07 -14.49
CA ILE A 889 -23.38 1.72 -13.85
C ILE A 889 -23.85 2.95 -14.63
N GLY A 890 -24.07 2.80 -15.93
CA GLY A 890 -24.91 3.71 -16.70
C GLY A 890 -26.36 3.20 -16.72
N LEU A 891 -27.22 3.77 -15.87
CA LEU A 891 -28.69 3.55 -15.84
C LEU A 891 -29.19 2.12 -15.60
N ILE A 892 -29.42 1.82 -14.31
CA ILE A 892 -30.07 0.62 -13.77
C ILE A 892 -31.49 0.49 -14.34
N SER A 893 -31.66 -0.24 -15.46
CA SER A 893 -33.00 -0.55 -15.98
C SER A 893 -33.27 -2.00 -16.40
N THR A 894 -32.32 -2.95 -16.31
CA THR A 894 -32.44 -4.44 -16.14
C THR A 894 -31.25 -5.20 -16.78
N PRO A 895 -30.93 -6.47 -16.37
CA PRO A 895 -31.63 -7.37 -15.43
C PRO A 895 -31.13 -7.25 -13.99
N LEU A 896 -32.09 -7.01 -13.10
CA LEU A 896 -31.96 -6.38 -11.79
C LEU A 896 -31.55 -7.32 -10.64
N LEU A 897 -31.74 -8.64 -10.77
CA LEU A 897 -31.64 -9.53 -9.60
C LEU A 897 -30.20 -9.92 -9.26
N LEU A 898 -29.37 -10.20 -10.27
CA LEU A 898 -27.98 -10.62 -10.06
C LEU A 898 -27.15 -9.48 -9.47
N MET A 899 -27.17 -8.31 -10.13
CA MET A 899 -26.41 -7.13 -9.68
C MET A 899 -26.82 -6.67 -8.28
N VAL A 900 -28.12 -6.70 -7.95
CA VAL A 900 -28.59 -6.33 -6.61
C VAL A 900 -28.18 -7.37 -5.57
N SER A 901 -28.28 -8.67 -5.88
CA SER A 901 -27.83 -9.73 -4.96
C SER A 901 -26.33 -9.65 -4.71
N LEU A 902 -25.53 -9.32 -5.72
CA LEU A 902 -24.08 -9.13 -5.61
C LEU A 902 -23.72 -7.85 -4.84
N LEU A 903 -24.45 -6.75 -5.04
CA LEU A 903 -24.28 -5.54 -4.24
C LEU A 903 -24.62 -5.79 -2.77
N ILE A 904 -25.67 -6.57 -2.49
CA ILE A 904 -26.02 -6.99 -1.13
C ILE A 904 -24.90 -7.88 -0.55
N ALA A 905 -24.40 -8.85 -1.31
CA ALA A 905 -23.30 -9.70 -0.87
C ALA A 905 -22.04 -8.89 -0.54
N GLY A 906 -21.68 -7.93 -1.41
CA GLY A 906 -20.56 -7.02 -1.17
C GLY A 906 -20.75 -6.13 0.05
N ALA A 907 -21.96 -5.59 0.24
CA ALA A 907 -22.29 -4.81 1.44
C ALA A 907 -22.17 -5.68 2.71
N LEU A 908 -22.68 -6.92 2.70
CA LEU A 908 -22.56 -7.85 3.83
C LEU A 908 -21.10 -8.24 4.12
N LEU A 909 -20.26 -8.41 3.10
CA LEU A 909 -18.82 -8.66 3.28
C LEU A 909 -18.12 -7.46 3.93
N ILE A 910 -18.47 -6.23 3.53
CA ILE A 910 -17.97 -5.02 4.20
C ILE A 910 -18.46 -4.97 5.64
N GLU A 911 -19.75 -5.25 5.91
CA GLU A 911 -20.28 -5.27 7.29
C GLU A 911 -19.54 -6.29 8.13
N LEU A 912 -19.37 -7.52 7.64
CA LEU A 912 -18.62 -8.57 8.32
C LEU A 912 -17.19 -8.11 8.61
N TRP A 913 -16.46 -7.62 7.59
CA TRP A 913 -15.09 -7.13 7.73
C TRP A 913 -14.96 -5.96 8.72
N LEU A 914 -15.88 -5.00 8.68
CA LEU A 914 -15.86 -3.85 9.57
C LEU A 914 -16.35 -4.20 10.97
N ASP A 915 -17.31 -5.11 11.13
CA ASP A 915 -17.68 -5.66 12.42
C ASP A 915 -16.46 -6.25 13.09
N LEU A 916 -15.79 -7.13 12.36
CA LEU A 916 -14.53 -7.73 12.73
C LEU A 916 -13.48 -6.66 13.15
N MET A 917 -13.28 -5.59 12.38
CA MET A 917 -12.32 -4.51 12.68
C MET A 917 -12.73 -3.56 13.84
N VAL A 918 -14.02 -3.25 13.97
CA VAL A 918 -14.56 -2.22 14.88
C VAL A 918 -15.05 -2.83 16.20
N TYR A 919 -15.20 -4.15 16.30
CA TYR A 919 -15.76 -4.80 17.48
C TYR A 919 -14.99 -4.46 18.76
N ASP A 920 -15.68 -3.83 19.71
CA ASP A 920 -15.17 -3.37 21.02
C ASP A 920 -14.84 -4.54 21.98
N ASN A 921 -15.09 -5.78 21.55
CA ASN A 921 -14.63 -7.03 22.19
C ASN A 921 -13.75 -7.84 21.20
N GLY A 922 -12.81 -7.18 20.54
CA GLY A 922 -11.95 -7.69 19.45
C GLY A 922 -11.00 -8.85 19.79
N SER A 923 -11.48 -9.94 20.39
CA SER A 923 -10.63 -11.09 20.74
C SER A 923 -10.58 -12.17 19.65
N GLU A 924 -11.58 -12.33 18.78
CA GLU A 924 -11.57 -13.42 17.78
C GLU A 924 -11.09 -12.99 16.39
N PHE A 925 -11.39 -11.75 15.97
CA PHE A 925 -10.96 -11.25 14.65
C PHE A 925 -9.54 -10.70 14.60
N CYS A 926 -9.18 -9.82 15.55
CA CYS A 926 -7.79 -9.42 15.70
C CYS A 926 -6.93 -10.65 15.95
N HIS A 927 -7.44 -11.70 16.58
CA HIS A 927 -6.75 -12.98 16.74
C HIS A 927 -6.52 -13.68 15.39
N ASP A 928 -7.55 -14.06 14.63
CA ASP A 928 -7.38 -14.86 13.41
C ASP A 928 -6.67 -14.10 12.26
N MET A 929 -6.88 -12.79 12.17
CA MET A 929 -6.23 -11.93 11.18
C MET A 929 -4.80 -11.54 11.57
N MET A 930 -4.52 -11.23 12.85
CA MET A 930 -3.13 -10.97 13.30
C MET A 930 -2.28 -12.24 13.31
N ILE A 931 -2.86 -13.42 13.59
CA ILE A 931 -2.19 -14.72 13.44
C ILE A 931 -1.83 -14.95 11.96
N SER A 932 -2.77 -14.75 11.04
CA SER A 932 -2.51 -14.89 9.59
C SER A 932 -1.51 -13.86 9.03
N LEU A 933 -1.32 -12.73 9.72
CA LEU A 933 -0.35 -11.68 9.41
C LEU A 933 1.04 -11.93 9.95
N PHE A 934 1.13 -12.27 11.24
CA PHE A 934 2.40 -12.56 11.90
C PHE A 934 3.06 -13.85 11.37
N VAL A 935 2.26 -14.84 10.93
CA VAL A 935 2.76 -16.07 10.27
C VAL A 935 3.45 -15.78 8.93
N VAL A 936 3.03 -14.76 8.17
CA VAL A 936 3.65 -14.44 6.88
C VAL A 936 4.76 -13.38 6.97
N ILE A 937 4.70 -12.49 7.97
CA ILE A 937 5.84 -11.62 8.35
C ILE A 937 7.04 -12.47 8.80
N GLY A 938 6.83 -13.68 9.33
CA GLY A 938 7.90 -14.63 9.66
C GLY A 938 8.48 -15.38 8.44
N LEU A 939 7.70 -15.58 7.38
CA LEU A 939 8.11 -16.40 6.24
C LEU A 939 8.98 -15.67 5.21
N LEU A 940 8.99 -14.33 5.21
CA LEU A 940 9.64 -13.59 4.12
C LEU A 940 10.92 -12.81 4.37
N PRO A 941 11.18 -12.25 5.56
CA PRO A 941 12.54 -11.85 5.92
C PRO A 941 13.47 -13.07 5.98
N PHE A 942 12.90 -14.27 6.15
CA PHE A 942 13.59 -15.54 6.06
C PHE A 942 14.00 -15.94 4.63
N LEU A 943 13.40 -15.32 3.59
CA LEU A 943 13.81 -15.47 2.18
C LEU A 943 14.65 -14.27 1.70
N LEU A 944 14.44 -13.07 2.29
CA LEU A 944 15.14 -11.82 2.01
C LEU A 944 16.43 -11.58 2.83
N GLY A 945 16.70 -12.43 3.83
CA GLY A 945 17.83 -12.29 4.75
C GLY A 945 19.08 -13.12 4.38
N LEU A 946 19.08 -13.81 3.24
CA LEU A 946 20.14 -14.76 2.86
C LEU A 946 21.31 -14.14 2.08
N ALA A 947 21.46 -12.81 2.11
CA ALA A 947 22.38 -12.08 1.25
C ALA A 947 23.65 -11.57 1.90
N GLY A 948 23.83 -11.70 3.22
CA GLY A 948 24.86 -10.89 3.88
C GLY A 948 25.55 -11.47 5.10
N LEU A 949 24.97 -12.48 5.76
CA LEU A 949 25.47 -13.18 6.96
C LEU A 949 25.73 -12.31 8.22
N PRO A 950 25.74 -12.91 9.44
CA PRO A 950 24.65 -13.47 10.25
C PRO A 950 24.59 -12.75 11.62
N ILE A 951 23.69 -13.15 12.53
CA ILE A 951 23.66 -12.83 13.98
C ILE A 951 22.67 -11.73 14.45
N ILE A 952 22.39 -10.65 13.71
CA ILE A 952 21.46 -9.60 14.23
C ILE A 952 20.07 -9.61 13.57
N GLY A 953 19.99 -9.92 12.28
CA GLY A 953 18.70 -10.11 11.59
C GLY A 953 17.87 -11.28 12.14
N PHE A 954 18.53 -12.19 12.87
CA PHE A 954 17.92 -13.38 13.45
C PHE A 954 17.20 -13.12 14.80
N LEU A 955 17.70 -12.19 15.62
CA LEU A 955 16.96 -11.70 16.80
C LEU A 955 15.75 -10.87 16.41
N GLY A 956 15.88 -10.05 15.36
CA GLY A 956 14.82 -9.16 14.92
C GLY A 956 13.58 -9.86 14.38
N LEU A 957 13.76 -11.01 13.72
CA LEU A 957 12.71 -11.93 13.26
C LEU A 957 11.90 -12.48 14.44
N TYR A 958 12.60 -12.73 15.56
CA TYR A 958 12.08 -13.44 16.72
C TYR A 958 11.31 -12.54 17.70
N ILE A 959 11.80 -11.34 18.00
CA ILE A 959 11.12 -10.38 18.89
C ILE A 959 9.79 -9.90 18.27
N GLY A 960 9.75 -9.79 16.94
CA GLY A 960 8.55 -9.41 16.19
C GLY A 960 7.44 -10.47 16.29
N ILE A 961 7.75 -11.72 15.93
CA ILE A 961 6.85 -12.88 16.07
C ILE A 961 6.22 -12.88 17.47
N MET A 962 7.02 -12.66 18.50
CA MET A 962 6.61 -12.85 19.87
C MET A 962 5.89 -11.64 20.48
N ALA A 963 6.10 -10.44 19.97
CA ALA A 963 5.29 -9.28 20.30
C ALA A 963 3.82 -9.43 19.84
N GLY A 964 3.60 -10.02 18.66
CA GLY A 964 2.26 -10.26 18.12
C GLY A 964 1.45 -11.29 18.90
N LEU A 965 2.12 -12.34 19.38
CA LEU A 965 1.47 -13.50 19.98
C LEU A 965 1.21 -13.33 21.48
N VAL A 966 2.05 -12.55 22.15
CA VAL A 966 1.77 -12.07 23.51
C VAL A 966 0.55 -11.18 23.50
N VAL A 967 0.52 -10.20 22.59
CA VAL A 967 -0.62 -9.29 22.53
C VAL A 967 -1.91 -10.06 22.20
N SER A 968 -1.87 -11.02 21.27
CA SER A 968 -2.99 -11.90 20.91
C SER A 968 -3.59 -12.65 22.11
N ARG A 969 -2.75 -13.25 22.95
CA ARG A 969 -3.20 -14.12 24.04
C ARG A 969 -3.39 -13.41 25.39
N ALA A 970 -2.77 -12.25 25.58
CA ALA A 970 -3.19 -11.32 26.63
C ALA A 970 -4.61 -10.79 26.40
N LEU A 971 -4.97 -10.51 25.13
CA LEU A 971 -6.30 -10.05 24.75
C LEU A 971 -7.38 -11.13 25.01
N GLU A 972 -7.06 -12.41 24.83
CA GLU A 972 -7.92 -13.53 25.27
C GLU A 972 -8.19 -13.52 26.78
N VAL A 973 -7.19 -13.27 27.63
CA VAL A 973 -7.36 -13.30 29.10
C VAL A 973 -8.15 -12.09 29.60
N ILE A 974 -7.98 -10.90 29.00
CA ILE A 974 -8.85 -9.73 29.30
C ILE A 974 -10.30 -10.05 28.96
N SER A 975 -10.57 -10.69 27.82
CA SER A 975 -11.93 -11.04 27.39
C SER A 975 -12.59 -12.08 28.32
N LEU A 976 -11.79 -13.00 28.87
CA LEU A 976 -12.22 -14.00 29.85
C LEU A 976 -12.37 -13.45 31.28
N ILE A 977 -11.73 -12.33 31.61
CA ILE A 977 -11.84 -11.68 32.94
C ILE A 977 -12.83 -10.49 32.95
N GLY A 978 -13.27 -10.03 31.77
CA GLY A 978 -14.30 -9.00 31.63
C GLY A 978 -15.75 -9.42 31.93
N SER A 979 -16.03 -10.70 32.16
CA SER A 979 -17.41 -11.21 32.33
C SER A 979 -17.69 -11.84 33.70
N ARG A 980 -17.35 -11.17 34.81
CA ARG A 980 -17.96 -11.45 36.12
C ARG A 980 -18.27 -10.18 36.91
N CYS A 981 -19.47 -9.64 36.70
CA CYS A 981 -20.14 -8.85 37.74
C CYS A 981 -20.60 -9.78 38.87
N PRO A 982 -20.21 -9.56 40.14
CA PRO A 982 -20.91 -10.18 41.26
C PRO A 982 -22.05 -9.28 41.75
N ASN A 983 -23.23 -9.91 41.85
CA ASN A 983 -24.37 -9.60 42.74
C ASN A 983 -25.49 -8.70 42.20
N GLN A 984 -26.45 -9.34 41.52
CA GLN A 984 -27.86 -9.19 41.89
C GLN A 984 -28.05 -9.68 43.34
N ARG A 985 -28.58 -8.82 44.21
CA ARG A 985 -29.18 -9.26 45.50
C ARG A 985 -30.62 -9.71 45.25
N PRO A 986 -31.09 -10.82 45.87
CA PRO A 986 -32.50 -11.14 45.90
C PRO A 986 -33.23 -10.28 46.96
N THR A 987 -34.48 -9.97 46.64
CA THR A 987 -35.53 -9.33 47.44
C THR A 987 -35.64 -9.82 48.90
N VAL A 988 -36.06 -8.95 49.83
CA VAL A 988 -37.27 -9.10 50.70
C VAL A 988 -37.40 -7.92 51.68
N ARG A 989 -38.63 -7.37 51.72
CA ARG A 989 -39.28 -6.36 52.60
C ARG A 989 -38.89 -4.90 52.46
#